data_AF-A0A673W4W8-F1
#
_entry.id   AF-A0A673W4W8-F1
#
_cell.length_a   1.000
_cell.length_b   1.000
_cell.length_c   1.000
_cell.angle_alpha   90.00
_cell.angle_beta   90.00
_cell.angle_gamma   90.00
#
_symmetry.space_group_name_H-M   'P 1'
#
loop_
_entity.id
_entity.type
_entity.pdbx_description
1 polymer ?
#
loop_
_entity_poly.entity_id
_entity_poly.type
_entity_poly.pdbx_seq_one_letter_code
_entity_poly.pdbx_strand_id
1 'polypeptide(L)'
;MLPVLGMSLFALVLSGGAWAFAPIGGGDSTHVSITGAAVLQKVTEVCRAIAESEGRDFTPTGNSAEELVQACLGPKATGEVSAAKFKSALNEIYIQNGQVDRDFVNSPAHHFNSEAFAEGRRIITDGVVSIKANVQRENFQAARETLGRVLHTLQDFYSHSNWVDLGYTEPYTNLIRPDLPLENLADVSTPTCSDCANGGFCSNSILPNILNEKKLTSGYMGIFSAAKPKGKCSHGGAADLTSSEVPRGGISKDERRSDNVALHTAAVTVATTATLQLLDDIRGAAGDNNYLRLMGIARSSVVAFVIDTTGSMRDDILEAKRVVNEIIDSKKGTQDEPSQYILVPFNDPRFGPLIRTTNPDVMKAEIAKLTADGGGDLPEMCLSGLQLALTGAPASSHIYVFTDAVAKDIALKDTIVALIRSTKSAVSFFMTGDGARRSRRGVESRAATFENYKDLALASGGQAIGVTKENLPQATDIIIDSSTSALVTVLQRARNPGRAETFSFLLDESLNNITIYITGKSLTFTLKNPAGVTQKQNEANGKLGTVQTVGNLYRVRLATDKHTGLWEISMNSNQPYTLKVTGQSTIAFIYDFVETFEGPHPGYALISGRPKAGMPAMLLVSVLGRKGPASVKVANVALVTVSGSEVVGGALEDMGNGDFLVTVTKVPAGEFVVLLNGTDVVSSTVFQRQSTTQMSVSKVTIKAVVDRSMEPGKPFTLPFTVMTDATGGSYKISARNDREFKMNVPGSIAVTTGGNSTGEMTITVPANTPSGTDVTLTIEAVAPGASDSNYAVLRLSVVTKVTDFTPPQCEVVSVSAVDCPADPAACSSAFWQLSANLTDGVNGTGIASLTNRQGVGNLTHTDLKQMVVAAAFNASCCSLTVELVAVDKAMNVGTCLYTTKVTDFTPPQCEVVSVSAVDCPADPAACSSAFWQLSANLTDGVNGTGIASLTHLQGVGSLTHTDLKQTFVAAAFNASCCTLTVELEAVDKARNVGTCRFSIGRNAGPPSLALSIPLLVCLLVSALFTTSLRDLLI
;
A
#
# COMPACT_ATOMS: atom_id res chain seq x y z
N MET A 1 -45.61 -22.72 6.21
CA MET A 1 -45.83 -22.05 4.92
C MET A 1 -44.78 -20.95 4.80
N LEU A 2 -43.75 -21.16 3.96
CA LEU A 2 -42.78 -20.12 3.61
C LEU A 2 -43.42 -19.15 2.60
N PRO A 3 -42.96 -17.89 2.51
CA PRO A 3 -42.89 -17.20 1.25
C PRO A 3 -41.45 -17.22 0.73
N VAL A 4 -41.35 -17.82 -0.46
CA VAL A 4 -40.24 -17.77 -1.40
C VAL A 4 -40.17 -16.35 -1.95
N LEU A 5 -39.20 -15.54 -1.52
CA LEU A 5 -38.86 -14.25 -2.13
C LEU A 5 -37.43 -13.88 -1.74
N GLY A 6 -36.46 -14.61 -2.29
CA GLY A 6 -35.05 -14.42 -1.95
C GLY A 6 -34.14 -15.16 -2.91
N MET A 7 -34.36 -15.01 -4.22
CA MET A 7 -33.44 -15.55 -5.25
C MET A 7 -33.40 -14.72 -6.56
N SER A 8 -34.09 -13.58 -6.65
CA SER A 8 -34.17 -12.79 -7.89
C SER A 8 -33.55 -11.38 -7.80
N LEU A 9 -32.91 -11.02 -6.69
CA LEU A 9 -32.11 -9.78 -6.57
C LEU A 9 -30.59 -10.00 -6.72
N PHE A 10 -30.16 -11.18 -7.17
CA PHE A 10 -28.74 -11.54 -7.25
C PHE A 10 -28.03 -11.06 -8.53
N ALA A 11 -28.73 -10.36 -9.45
CA ALA A 11 -28.21 -10.02 -10.77
C ALA A 11 -28.31 -8.53 -11.16
N LEU A 12 -28.79 -7.63 -10.29
CA LEU A 12 -28.97 -6.21 -10.63
C LEU A 12 -28.22 -5.21 -9.72
N VAL A 13 -27.48 -5.67 -8.71
CA VAL A 13 -26.71 -4.78 -7.80
C VAL A 13 -25.21 -4.76 -8.11
N LEU A 14 -24.71 -5.70 -8.92
CA LEU A 14 -23.32 -5.72 -9.40
C LEU A 14 -23.16 -5.23 -10.85
N SER A 15 -24.24 -4.75 -11.48
CA SER A 15 -24.17 -4.17 -12.82
C SER A 15 -23.88 -2.66 -12.76
N GLY A 16 -22.59 -2.30 -12.78
CA GLY A 16 -22.10 -1.10 -13.50
C GLY A 16 -22.54 0.30 -13.01
N GLY A 17 -23.01 0.47 -11.78
CA GLY A 17 -23.07 1.80 -11.16
C GLY A 17 -21.68 2.16 -10.63
N ALA A 18 -21.08 3.27 -11.10
CA ALA A 18 -19.81 3.76 -10.58
C ALA A 18 -20.03 4.36 -9.17
N TRP A 19 -20.06 3.50 -8.15
CA TRP A 19 -19.98 3.92 -6.76
C TRP A 19 -18.59 4.49 -6.51
N ALA A 20 -18.53 5.75 -6.12
CA ALA A 20 -17.32 6.41 -5.70
C ALA A 20 -17.33 6.50 -4.16
N PHE A 21 -16.16 6.68 -3.54
CA PHE A 21 -15.96 6.42 -2.10
C PHE A 21 -16.48 5.02 -1.67
N ALA A 22 -16.64 4.09 -2.61
CA ALA A 22 -16.86 2.69 -2.28
C ALA A 22 -15.58 2.16 -1.63
N PRO A 23 -15.69 1.28 -0.61
CA PRO A 23 -14.54 0.78 0.12
C PRO A 23 -13.55 0.02 -0.77
N ILE A 24 -14.03 -0.68 -1.81
CA ILE A 24 -13.23 -1.49 -2.75
C ILE A 24 -13.97 -1.58 -4.10
N GLY A 25 -13.28 -1.42 -5.24
CA GLY A 25 -13.86 -1.58 -6.58
C GLY A 25 -12.95 -1.03 -7.70
N GLY A 26 -13.16 -1.46 -8.94
CA GLY A 26 -12.39 -1.01 -10.13
C GLY A 26 -12.77 0.37 -10.67
N GLY A 27 -13.41 1.22 -9.85
CA GLY A 27 -13.81 2.57 -10.23
C GLY A 27 -12.73 3.61 -9.92
N ASP A 28 -12.66 4.66 -10.74
CA ASP A 28 -11.61 5.70 -10.65
C ASP A 28 -11.68 6.57 -9.38
N SER A 29 -12.78 6.52 -8.62
CA SER A 29 -13.06 7.42 -7.48
C SER A 29 -13.38 6.69 -6.16
N THR A 30 -12.88 5.48 -5.94
CA THR A 30 -13.05 4.73 -4.68
C THR A 30 -12.03 5.16 -3.60
N HIS A 31 -12.22 4.78 -2.34
CA HIS A 31 -11.18 4.99 -1.31
C HIS A 31 -9.84 4.35 -1.72
N VAL A 32 -9.92 3.19 -2.37
CA VAL A 32 -8.75 2.46 -2.88
C VAL A 32 -8.05 3.23 -3.99
N SER A 33 -8.79 3.78 -4.96
CA SER A 33 -8.17 4.52 -6.06
C SER A 33 -7.58 5.86 -5.60
N ILE A 34 -8.27 6.60 -4.72
CA ILE A 34 -7.78 7.84 -4.09
C ILE A 34 -6.49 7.57 -3.32
N THR A 35 -6.51 6.55 -2.46
CA THR A 35 -5.34 6.15 -1.67
C THR A 35 -4.19 5.69 -2.57
N GLY A 36 -4.48 4.86 -3.56
CA GLY A 36 -3.49 4.32 -4.48
C GLY A 36 -2.81 5.39 -5.34
N ALA A 37 -3.58 6.34 -5.87
CA ALA A 37 -3.06 7.46 -6.63
C ALA A 37 -2.11 8.32 -5.77
N ALA A 38 -2.54 8.67 -4.55
CA ALA A 38 -1.74 9.47 -3.64
C ALA A 38 -0.45 8.75 -3.19
N VAL A 39 -0.52 7.45 -2.86
CA VAL A 39 0.65 6.67 -2.47
C VAL A 39 1.64 6.53 -3.64
N LEU A 40 1.18 6.18 -4.85
CA LEU A 40 2.05 6.07 -6.02
C LEU A 40 2.74 7.39 -6.36
N GLN A 41 2.00 8.50 -6.30
CA GLN A 41 2.57 9.83 -6.51
C GLN A 41 3.63 10.13 -5.45
N LYS A 42 3.33 9.96 -4.15
CA LYS A 42 4.27 10.27 -3.08
C LYS A 42 5.51 9.36 -3.10
N VAL A 43 5.35 8.06 -3.40
CA VAL A 43 6.49 7.15 -3.59
C VAL A 43 7.35 7.59 -4.77
N THR A 44 6.74 8.01 -5.87
CA THR A 44 7.49 8.54 -7.04
C THR A 44 8.31 9.77 -6.67
N GLU A 45 7.73 10.71 -5.91
CA GLU A 45 8.42 11.89 -5.39
C GLU A 45 9.61 11.50 -4.49
N VAL A 46 9.42 10.54 -3.57
CA VAL A 46 10.48 10.07 -2.67
C VAL A 46 11.60 9.37 -3.44
N CYS A 47 11.24 8.47 -4.36
CA CYS A 47 12.20 7.74 -5.18
C CYS A 47 13.05 8.67 -6.05
N ARG A 48 12.44 9.75 -6.58
CA ARG A 48 13.15 10.80 -7.31
C ARG A 48 14.11 11.57 -6.40
N ALA A 49 13.65 11.99 -5.22
CA ALA A 49 14.51 12.72 -4.27
C ALA A 49 15.74 11.90 -3.85
N ILE A 50 15.55 10.59 -3.57
CA ILE A 50 16.67 9.69 -3.28
C ILE A 50 17.60 9.57 -4.50
N ALA A 51 17.03 9.39 -5.70
CA ALA A 51 17.82 9.30 -6.92
C ALA A 51 18.73 10.51 -7.14
N GLU A 52 18.16 11.71 -7.00
CA GLU A 52 18.88 12.98 -7.09
C GLU A 52 19.99 13.07 -6.03
N SER A 53 19.70 12.67 -4.78
CA SER A 53 20.69 12.67 -3.70
C SER A 53 21.86 11.69 -3.94
N GLU A 54 21.61 10.60 -4.66
CA GLU A 54 22.60 9.59 -5.03
C GLU A 54 23.33 9.90 -6.35
N GLY A 55 22.96 11.01 -7.01
CA GLY A 55 23.47 11.38 -8.33
C GLY A 55 23.14 10.34 -9.42
N ARG A 56 21.99 9.65 -9.30
CA ARG A 56 21.50 8.70 -10.30
C ARG A 56 20.26 9.25 -11.02
N ASP A 57 20.10 8.85 -12.28
CA ASP A 57 18.87 9.15 -13.01
C ASP A 57 17.68 8.35 -12.45
N PHE A 58 16.51 8.98 -12.44
CA PHE A 58 15.24 8.36 -12.11
C PHE A 58 14.33 8.32 -13.35
N THR A 59 14.37 7.20 -14.06
CA THR A 59 13.63 7.00 -15.31
C THR A 59 12.73 5.77 -15.21
N PRO A 60 11.55 5.86 -14.57
CA PRO A 60 10.57 4.78 -14.60
C PRO A 60 10.09 4.54 -16.03
N THR A 61 9.95 3.27 -16.43
CA THR A 61 9.48 2.90 -17.78
C THR A 61 7.96 2.98 -17.92
N GLY A 62 7.26 3.15 -16.80
CA GLY A 62 5.82 3.29 -16.70
C GLY A 62 5.41 3.58 -15.26
N ASN A 63 4.09 3.68 -15.04
CA ASN A 63 3.51 4.06 -13.74
C ASN A 63 3.09 2.85 -12.90
N SER A 64 3.41 1.63 -13.33
CA SER A 64 3.10 0.42 -12.57
C SER A 64 3.96 0.30 -11.31
N ALA A 65 3.47 -0.43 -10.31
CA ALA A 65 4.20 -0.69 -9.08
C ALA A 65 5.55 -1.36 -9.34
N GLU A 66 5.59 -2.28 -10.31
CA GLU A 66 6.75 -3.03 -10.74
C GLU A 66 7.83 -2.13 -11.35
N GLU A 67 7.44 -1.26 -12.27
CA GLU A 67 8.37 -0.34 -12.93
C GLU A 67 8.88 0.73 -11.96
N LEU A 68 8.03 1.19 -11.04
CA LEU A 68 8.40 2.15 -10.01
C LEU A 68 9.40 1.54 -9.02
N VAL A 69 9.19 0.32 -8.53
CA VAL A 69 10.13 -0.38 -7.64
C VAL A 69 11.50 -0.51 -8.31
N GLN A 70 11.51 -0.94 -9.58
CA GLN A 70 12.75 -1.12 -10.34
C GLN A 70 13.51 0.22 -10.50
N ALA A 71 12.81 1.29 -10.86
CA ALA A 71 13.40 2.62 -11.01
C ALA A 71 13.86 3.23 -9.68
N CYS A 72 13.14 2.92 -8.59
CA CYS A 72 13.46 3.42 -7.26
C CYS A 72 14.72 2.78 -6.68
N LEU A 73 14.94 1.49 -6.91
CA LEU A 73 16.11 0.76 -6.39
C LEU A 73 17.36 0.93 -7.27
N GLY A 74 17.18 1.31 -8.54
CA GLY A 74 18.25 1.68 -9.46
C GLY A 74 19.05 0.51 -10.02
N PRO A 75 19.91 0.77 -11.02
CA PRO A 75 20.61 -0.28 -11.80
C PRO A 75 21.88 -0.83 -11.14
N LYS A 76 22.36 -0.23 -10.03
CA LYS A 76 23.67 -0.58 -9.43
C LYS A 76 23.69 -1.96 -8.76
N ALA A 77 22.53 -2.54 -8.49
CA ALA A 77 22.41 -3.86 -7.91
C ALA A 77 21.95 -4.85 -8.99
N THR A 78 22.72 -5.90 -9.22
CA THR A 78 22.41 -6.99 -10.15
C THR A 78 21.34 -7.92 -9.55
N GLY A 79 20.31 -8.29 -10.31
CA GLY A 79 19.28 -9.25 -9.91
C GLY A 79 17.85 -8.81 -10.28
N GLU A 80 16.88 -9.70 -10.06
CA GLU A 80 15.45 -9.43 -10.22
C GLU A 80 14.85 -8.96 -8.89
N VAL A 81 14.05 -7.89 -8.91
CA VAL A 81 13.29 -7.43 -7.74
C VAL A 81 11.80 -7.67 -7.96
N SER A 82 11.15 -8.29 -6.99
CA SER A 82 9.71 -8.44 -7.00
C SER A 82 9.02 -7.24 -6.33
N ALA A 83 8.00 -6.68 -6.99
CA ALA A 83 7.13 -5.68 -6.37
C ALA A 83 6.05 -6.29 -5.46
N ALA A 84 6.07 -7.60 -5.20
CA ALA A 84 5.07 -8.27 -4.36
C ALA A 84 4.99 -7.66 -2.96
N LYS A 85 6.12 -7.18 -2.40
CA LYS A 85 6.14 -6.48 -1.10
C LYS A 85 5.44 -5.12 -1.17
N PHE A 86 5.67 -4.35 -2.23
CA PHE A 86 4.97 -3.09 -2.44
C PHE A 86 3.47 -3.32 -2.62
N LYS A 87 3.08 -4.27 -3.47
CA LYS A 87 1.66 -4.61 -3.67
C LYS A 87 1.01 -5.13 -2.38
N SER A 88 1.71 -5.92 -1.58
CA SER A 88 1.24 -6.36 -0.26
C SER A 88 1.04 -5.19 0.70
N ALA A 89 1.98 -4.24 0.73
CA ALA A 89 1.87 -3.03 1.53
C ALA A 89 0.65 -2.17 1.11
N LEU A 90 0.40 -2.04 -0.19
CA LEU A 90 -0.80 -1.37 -0.70
C LEU A 90 -2.08 -2.09 -0.27
N ASN A 91 -2.14 -3.42 -0.43
CA ASN A 91 -3.32 -4.21 -0.02
C ASN A 91 -3.58 -4.11 1.49
N GLU A 92 -2.53 -4.09 2.31
CA GLU A 92 -2.63 -3.87 3.77
C GLU A 92 -3.26 -2.52 4.12
N ILE A 93 -3.01 -1.47 3.32
CA ILE A 93 -3.66 -0.16 3.48
C ILE A 93 -5.11 -0.20 2.94
N TYR A 94 -5.31 -0.74 1.73
CA TYR A 94 -6.59 -0.74 1.03
C TYR A 94 -7.68 -1.52 1.76
N ILE A 95 -7.35 -2.71 2.28
CA ILE A 95 -8.30 -3.56 3.00
C ILE A 95 -8.86 -2.83 4.24
N GLN A 96 -8.09 -1.92 4.83
CA GLN A 96 -8.53 -1.19 6.02
C GLN A 96 -9.62 -0.17 5.69
N ASN A 97 -9.67 0.36 4.46
CA ASN A 97 -10.79 1.20 4.03
C ASN A 97 -12.12 0.43 4.17
N GLY A 98 -12.18 -0.78 3.62
CA GLY A 98 -13.36 -1.64 3.76
C GLY A 98 -13.60 -2.15 5.19
N GLN A 99 -12.56 -2.33 6.00
CA GLN A 99 -12.74 -2.70 7.40
C GLN A 99 -13.39 -1.58 8.22
N VAL A 100 -13.12 -0.31 7.92
CA VAL A 100 -13.80 0.79 8.62
C VAL A 100 -15.30 0.77 8.34
N ASP A 101 -15.69 0.65 7.08
CA ASP A 101 -17.10 0.54 6.68
C ASP A 101 -17.80 -0.68 7.28
N ARG A 102 -17.10 -1.81 7.46
CA ARG A 102 -17.67 -3.03 8.07
C ARG A 102 -17.79 -2.91 9.58
N ASP A 103 -16.70 -2.53 10.26
CA ASP A 103 -16.57 -2.65 11.71
C ASP A 103 -17.10 -1.40 12.43
N PHE A 104 -17.13 -0.25 11.75
CA PHE A 104 -17.55 1.04 12.29
C PHE A 104 -18.73 1.66 11.51
N VAL A 105 -19.52 0.84 10.80
CA VAL A 105 -20.66 1.25 9.95
C VAL A 105 -21.63 2.26 10.59
N ASN A 106 -21.81 2.21 11.93
CA ASN A 106 -22.70 3.10 12.68
C ASN A 106 -21.94 4.15 13.51
N SER A 107 -20.68 4.46 13.18
CA SER A 107 -19.86 5.39 13.94
C SER A 107 -19.77 6.75 13.24
N PRO A 108 -20.50 7.78 13.70
CA PRO A 108 -20.45 9.11 13.08
C PRO A 108 -19.03 9.68 13.00
N ALA A 109 -18.19 9.42 14.00
CA ALA A 109 -16.81 9.92 14.03
C ALA A 109 -15.90 9.30 12.94
N HIS A 110 -16.07 8.02 12.62
CA HIS A 110 -15.23 7.34 11.61
C HIS A 110 -15.57 7.80 10.19
N HIS A 111 -16.81 8.25 9.99
CA HIS A 111 -17.34 8.68 8.70
C HIS A 111 -17.59 10.20 8.64
N PHE A 112 -17.18 10.99 9.62
CA PHE A 112 -17.50 12.44 9.71
C PHE A 112 -18.99 12.80 9.56
N ASN A 113 -19.88 11.87 9.88
CA ASN A 113 -21.32 12.07 9.86
C ASN A 113 -21.81 12.81 11.11
N SER A 114 -23.01 13.37 11.01
CA SER A 114 -23.75 13.94 12.15
C SER A 114 -22.94 14.98 12.95
N GLU A 115 -22.15 15.80 12.25
CA GLU A 115 -21.31 16.87 12.80
C GLU A 115 -20.27 16.42 13.84
N ALA A 116 -19.89 15.13 13.85
CA ALA A 116 -18.87 14.55 14.75
C ALA A 116 -17.42 14.93 14.38
N PHE A 117 -17.18 16.21 14.05
CA PHE A 117 -15.91 16.71 13.53
C PHE A 117 -14.76 16.59 14.54
N ALA A 118 -15.02 16.85 15.82
CA ALA A 118 -13.99 16.80 16.86
C ALA A 118 -13.52 15.37 17.11
N GLU A 119 -14.46 14.43 17.17
CA GLU A 119 -14.18 13.01 17.36
C GLU A 119 -13.51 12.39 16.13
N GLY A 120 -13.97 12.73 14.91
CA GLY A 120 -13.36 12.28 13.66
C GLY A 120 -11.93 12.81 13.50
N ARG A 121 -11.69 14.09 13.80
CA ARG A 121 -10.34 14.66 13.86
C ARG A 121 -9.46 13.92 14.87
N ARG A 122 -9.99 13.58 16.05
CA ARG A 122 -9.22 12.85 17.06
C ARG A 122 -8.79 11.46 16.57
N ILE A 123 -9.65 10.74 15.84
CA ILE A 123 -9.30 9.45 15.22
C ILE A 123 -8.10 9.63 14.27
N ILE A 124 -8.13 10.67 13.43
CA ILE A 124 -7.03 10.99 12.51
C ILE A 124 -5.76 11.29 13.28
N THR A 125 -5.79 12.22 14.25
CA THR A 125 -4.57 12.68 14.93
C THR A 125 -3.98 11.60 15.84
N ASP A 126 -4.80 10.85 16.58
CA ASP A 126 -4.32 9.72 17.40
C ASP A 126 -3.73 8.61 16.50
N GLY A 127 -4.34 8.40 15.33
CA GLY A 127 -3.85 7.48 14.31
C GLY A 127 -2.50 7.89 13.73
N VAL A 128 -2.30 9.16 13.37
CA VAL A 128 -1.02 9.70 12.87
C VAL A 128 0.09 9.54 13.91
N VAL A 129 -0.19 9.83 15.18
CA VAL A 129 0.75 9.58 16.28
C VAL A 129 1.15 8.11 16.34
N SER A 130 0.18 7.19 16.26
CA SER A 130 0.44 5.75 16.26
C SER A 130 1.28 5.32 15.06
N ILE A 131 1.00 5.84 13.86
CA ILE A 131 1.76 5.56 12.64
C ILE A 131 3.22 5.98 12.81
N LYS A 132 3.46 7.24 13.22
CA LYS A 132 4.82 7.78 13.41
C LYS A 132 5.61 6.99 14.46
N ALA A 133 4.97 6.66 15.60
CA ALA A 133 5.60 5.86 16.65
C ALA A 133 5.97 4.43 16.17
N ASN A 134 5.08 3.77 15.43
CA ASN A 134 5.36 2.46 14.85
C ASN A 134 6.48 2.52 13.80
N VAL A 135 6.49 3.52 12.92
CA VAL A 135 7.55 3.70 11.91
C VAL A 135 8.91 3.91 12.56
N GLN A 136 9.00 4.69 13.64
CA GLN A 136 10.24 4.89 14.40
C GLN A 136 10.78 3.57 14.99
N ARG A 137 9.88 2.64 15.31
CA ARG A 137 10.21 1.29 15.78
C ARG A 137 10.43 0.29 14.64
N GLU A 138 10.25 0.69 13.39
CA GLU A 138 10.24 -0.17 12.19
C GLU A 138 9.08 -1.19 12.15
N ASN A 139 7.97 -0.90 12.83
CA ASN A 139 6.76 -1.70 12.88
C ASN A 139 5.81 -1.33 11.73
N PHE A 140 6.31 -1.48 10.50
CA PHE A 140 5.66 -0.92 9.31
C PHE A 140 4.27 -1.49 9.02
N GLN A 141 4.00 -2.75 9.35
CA GLN A 141 2.69 -3.33 9.07
C GLN A 141 1.60 -2.75 9.98
N ALA A 142 1.86 -2.60 11.29
CA ALA A 142 0.94 -1.92 12.20
C ALA A 142 0.69 -0.46 11.79
N ALA A 143 1.74 0.21 11.28
CA ALA A 143 1.63 1.55 10.72
C ALA A 143 0.74 1.58 9.47
N ARG A 144 0.89 0.65 8.52
CA ARG A 144 0.04 0.55 7.31
C ARG A 144 -1.42 0.26 7.63
N GLU A 145 -1.66 -0.67 8.55
CA GLU A 145 -3.02 -1.00 9.00
C GLU A 145 -3.72 0.24 9.61
N THR A 146 -2.98 1.01 10.42
CA THR A 146 -3.51 2.26 11.00
C THR A 146 -3.67 3.35 9.94
N LEU A 147 -2.73 3.46 9.00
CA LEU A 147 -2.77 4.41 7.90
C LEU A 147 -4.04 4.25 7.06
N GLY A 148 -4.39 3.03 6.66
CA GLY A 148 -5.61 2.80 5.87
C GLY A 148 -6.88 3.23 6.61
N ARG A 149 -7.00 2.93 7.91
CA ARG A 149 -8.14 3.41 8.73
C ARG A 149 -8.20 4.94 8.81
N VAL A 150 -7.07 5.59 9.02
CA VAL A 150 -6.97 7.07 9.09
C VAL A 150 -7.31 7.71 7.75
N LEU A 151 -6.83 7.13 6.64
CA LEU A 151 -7.08 7.65 5.31
C LEU A 151 -8.55 7.55 4.91
N HIS A 152 -9.22 6.45 5.22
CA HIS A 152 -10.66 6.32 5.03
C HIS A 152 -11.42 7.45 5.75
N THR A 153 -11.19 7.61 7.06
CA THR A 153 -11.84 8.67 7.85
C THR A 153 -11.50 10.07 7.34
N LEU A 154 -10.26 10.34 6.90
CA LEU A 154 -9.88 11.62 6.29
C LEU A 154 -10.60 11.88 4.96
N GLN A 155 -10.78 10.86 4.14
CA GLN A 155 -11.43 10.97 2.83
C GLN A 155 -12.95 11.19 2.98
N ASP A 156 -13.60 10.51 3.93
CA ASP A 156 -15.03 10.66 4.25
C ASP A 156 -15.41 12.09 4.65
N PHE A 157 -14.50 12.84 5.28
CA PHE A 157 -14.75 14.25 5.55
C PHE A 157 -15.16 15.02 4.28
N TYR A 158 -14.50 14.77 3.15
CA TYR A 158 -14.74 15.53 1.92
C TYR A 158 -15.98 15.09 1.17
N SER A 159 -16.41 13.83 1.32
CA SER A 159 -17.67 13.33 0.73
C SER A 159 -18.88 13.61 1.62
N HIS A 160 -18.75 13.56 2.95
CA HIS A 160 -19.87 13.63 3.89
C HIS A 160 -20.09 15.02 4.51
N SER A 161 -19.13 15.95 4.37
CA SER A 161 -19.29 17.36 4.79
C SER A 161 -19.68 18.29 3.65
N ASN A 162 -19.98 19.55 3.98
CA ASN A 162 -20.18 20.61 2.98
C ASN A 162 -18.89 21.33 2.53
N TRP A 163 -17.69 20.80 2.83
CA TRP A 163 -16.42 21.50 2.57
C TRP A 163 -16.29 22.01 1.13
N VAL A 164 -16.58 21.16 0.14
CA VAL A 164 -16.50 21.53 -1.28
C VAL A 164 -17.69 22.38 -1.73
N ASP A 165 -18.85 22.28 -1.08
CA ASP A 165 -20.02 23.16 -1.32
C ASP A 165 -19.75 24.58 -0.85
N LEU A 166 -18.89 24.75 0.17
CA LEU A 166 -18.37 26.05 0.59
C LEU A 166 -17.41 26.65 -0.44
N GLY A 167 -17.09 25.95 -1.53
CA GLY A 167 -16.19 26.40 -2.59
C GLY A 167 -14.71 26.27 -2.25
N TYR A 168 -14.36 25.51 -1.21
CA TYR A 168 -12.96 25.23 -0.89
C TYR A 168 -12.40 24.16 -1.83
N THR A 169 -11.24 24.46 -2.40
CA THR A 169 -10.48 23.57 -3.30
C THR A 169 -9.21 23.02 -2.66
N GLU A 170 -8.87 23.49 -1.46
CA GLU A 170 -7.68 23.06 -0.71
C GLU A 170 -8.07 22.14 0.46
N PRO A 171 -7.17 21.24 0.90
CA PRO A 171 -7.38 20.41 2.07
C PRO A 171 -7.60 21.22 3.35
N TYR A 172 -8.49 20.73 4.22
CA TYR A 172 -8.65 21.30 5.56
C TYR A 172 -7.55 20.79 6.49
N THR A 173 -6.40 21.47 6.45
CA THR A 173 -5.17 21.10 7.20
C THR A 173 -5.42 20.88 8.70
N ASN A 174 -6.42 21.54 9.27
CA ASN A 174 -6.78 21.44 10.69
C ASN A 174 -7.20 20.01 11.09
N LEU A 175 -7.62 19.16 10.14
CA LEU A 175 -7.95 17.75 10.40
C LEU A 175 -6.72 16.91 10.78
N ILE A 176 -5.54 17.26 10.28
CA ILE A 176 -4.29 16.52 10.54
C ILE A 176 -3.36 17.26 11.50
N ARG A 177 -3.65 18.53 11.82
CA ARG A 177 -2.83 19.40 12.67
C ARG A 177 -3.53 19.69 14.00
N PRO A 178 -3.27 18.92 15.08
CA PRO A 178 -3.96 19.05 16.39
C PRO A 178 -3.80 20.43 17.06
N ASP A 179 -2.78 21.20 16.69
CA ASP A 179 -2.51 22.56 17.17
C ASP A 179 -3.46 23.64 16.61
N LEU A 180 -4.16 23.38 15.50
CA LEU A 180 -5.07 24.34 14.88
C LEU A 180 -6.52 24.20 15.41
N PRO A 181 -7.32 25.26 15.56
CA PRO A 181 -8.71 25.14 15.99
C PRO A 181 -9.61 24.56 14.88
N LEU A 182 -10.73 23.91 15.23
CA LEU A 182 -11.82 23.69 14.28
C LEU A 182 -12.69 24.94 14.24
N GLU A 183 -12.82 25.57 13.08
CA GLU A 183 -13.47 26.87 12.95
C GLU A 183 -14.83 26.79 12.26
N ASN A 184 -15.68 27.77 12.58
CA ASN A 184 -16.95 28.04 11.90
C ASN A 184 -17.91 26.84 11.78
N LEU A 185 -17.98 26.00 12.82
CA LEU A 185 -18.86 24.84 12.86
C LEU A 185 -20.33 25.26 13.05
N ALA A 186 -21.25 24.61 12.34
CA ALA A 186 -22.66 24.69 12.64
C ALA A 186 -22.95 23.95 13.96
N ASP A 187 -23.58 24.62 14.92
CA ASP A 187 -24.06 23.95 16.14
C ASP A 187 -25.31 23.11 15.84
N VAL A 188 -25.64 22.18 16.74
CA VAL A 188 -26.78 21.23 16.59
C VAL A 188 -28.14 21.90 16.33
N SER A 189 -28.32 23.15 16.74
CA SER A 189 -29.56 23.91 16.61
C SER A 189 -29.60 24.82 15.37
N THR A 190 -28.46 25.09 14.74
CA THR A 190 -28.36 25.86 13.49
C THR A 190 -28.95 25.05 12.34
N PRO A 191 -30.05 25.49 11.69
CA PRO A 191 -30.59 24.82 10.51
C PRO A 191 -29.58 24.87 9.36
N THR A 192 -29.40 23.75 8.66
CA THR A 192 -28.42 23.64 7.57
C THR A 192 -29.03 23.21 6.24
N CYS A 193 -30.24 22.64 6.24
CA CYS A 193 -30.89 22.14 5.04
C CYS A 193 -32.24 22.77 4.73
N SER A 194 -32.52 22.84 3.43
CA SER A 194 -33.85 22.94 2.86
C SER A 194 -34.43 21.54 2.61
N ASP A 195 -35.76 21.42 2.66
CA ASP A 195 -36.44 20.14 2.39
C ASP A 195 -36.50 19.86 0.89
N CYS A 196 -35.96 18.72 0.47
CA CYS A 196 -36.14 18.17 -0.86
C CYS A 196 -37.53 17.51 -0.91
N ALA A 197 -38.52 18.20 -1.49
CA ALA A 197 -39.94 17.81 -1.46
C ALA A 197 -40.24 16.37 -1.94
N ASN A 198 -39.43 15.84 -2.86
CA ASN A 198 -39.55 14.48 -3.42
C ASN A 198 -38.67 13.43 -2.71
N GLY A 199 -37.97 13.79 -1.63
CA GLY A 199 -36.97 12.94 -0.98
C GLY A 199 -35.70 12.76 -1.83
N GLY A 200 -34.68 12.09 -1.27
CA GLY A 200 -33.44 11.78 -1.98
C GLY A 200 -32.44 12.94 -2.07
N PHE A 201 -31.83 13.14 -3.24
CA PHE A 201 -30.88 14.22 -3.50
C PHE A 201 -31.54 15.33 -4.33
N CYS A 202 -31.34 16.60 -3.95
CA CYS A 202 -31.80 17.75 -4.73
C CYS A 202 -30.72 18.83 -4.82
N SER A 203 -30.72 19.58 -5.94
CA SER A 203 -29.79 20.68 -6.14
C SER A 203 -30.02 21.78 -5.09
N ASN A 204 -28.94 22.25 -4.45
CA ASN A 204 -28.95 23.30 -3.43
C ASN A 204 -29.68 22.94 -2.13
N SER A 205 -29.51 21.71 -1.63
CA SER A 205 -30.07 21.28 -0.35
C SER A 205 -29.57 22.12 0.83
N ILE A 206 -28.31 22.58 0.80
CA ILE A 206 -27.71 23.42 1.85
C ILE A 206 -28.27 24.84 1.81
N LEU A 207 -28.63 25.40 2.96
CA LEU A 207 -29.21 26.73 3.05
C LEU A 207 -28.22 27.84 2.61
N PRO A 208 -28.67 28.88 1.88
CA PRO A 208 -27.79 29.94 1.40
C PRO A 208 -27.00 30.67 2.48
N ASN A 209 -27.57 30.86 3.68
CA ASN A 209 -26.86 31.51 4.78
C ASN A 209 -25.69 30.66 5.29
N ILE A 210 -25.78 29.32 5.25
CA ILE A 210 -24.67 28.44 5.60
C ILE A 210 -23.52 28.59 4.61
N LEU A 211 -23.83 28.66 3.32
CA LEU A 211 -22.83 28.86 2.26
C LEU A 211 -22.19 30.26 2.33
N ASN A 212 -23.00 31.30 2.60
CA ASN A 212 -22.54 32.68 2.69
C ASN A 212 -21.71 32.94 3.95
N GLU A 213 -22.13 32.40 5.10
CA GLU A 213 -21.39 32.48 6.37
C GLU A 213 -20.22 31.50 6.44
N LYS A 214 -20.04 30.63 5.43
CA LYS A 214 -19.03 29.56 5.37
C LYS A 214 -19.10 28.56 6.54
N LYS A 215 -20.29 28.31 7.07
CA LYS A 215 -20.49 27.39 8.21
C LYS A 215 -20.29 25.94 7.77
N LEU A 216 -19.42 25.23 8.49
CA LEU A 216 -19.10 23.82 8.26
C LEU A 216 -20.15 22.92 8.93
N THR A 217 -20.75 22.01 8.16
CA THR A 217 -21.75 21.01 8.59
C THR A 217 -21.48 19.69 7.87
N SER A 218 -21.98 18.58 8.43
CA SER A 218 -22.02 17.29 7.74
C SER A 218 -23.41 16.67 7.73
N GLY A 219 -23.59 15.62 6.94
CA GLY A 219 -24.86 14.92 6.80
C GLY A 219 -25.14 14.08 8.03
N TYR A 220 -26.33 14.20 8.60
CA TYR A 220 -26.77 13.29 9.66
C TYR A 220 -27.12 11.93 9.06
N MET A 221 -26.57 10.87 9.64
CA MET A 221 -26.75 9.50 9.15
C MET A 221 -27.41 8.63 10.23
N GLY A 222 -28.37 7.81 9.83
CA GLY A 222 -29.03 6.85 10.72
C GLY A 222 -29.45 5.58 9.98
N ILE A 223 -28.84 4.45 10.34
CA ILE A 223 -29.13 3.15 9.72
C ILE A 223 -30.31 2.43 10.40
N PHE A 224 -30.53 2.72 11.68
CA PHE A 224 -31.60 2.10 12.49
C PHE A 224 -32.64 3.11 13.01
N SER A 225 -32.44 4.40 12.74
CA SER A 225 -33.31 5.47 13.22
C SER A 225 -33.37 6.58 12.18
N ALA A 226 -34.57 7.11 11.97
CA ALA A 226 -34.78 8.29 11.14
C ALA A 226 -34.51 9.62 11.89
N ALA A 227 -34.31 9.55 13.22
CA ALA A 227 -34.18 10.74 14.04
C ALA A 227 -32.90 11.54 13.72
N LYS A 228 -33.07 12.84 13.47
CA LYS A 228 -32.00 13.83 13.37
C LYS A 228 -32.45 15.19 13.91
N PRO A 229 -31.54 16.10 14.28
CA PRO A 229 -31.90 17.42 14.78
C PRO A 229 -32.68 18.24 13.73
N LYS A 230 -33.59 19.09 14.22
CA LYS A 230 -34.49 19.87 13.37
C LYS A 230 -33.71 20.81 12.44
N GLY A 231 -34.02 20.76 11.15
CA GLY A 231 -33.40 21.63 10.15
C GLY A 231 -32.04 21.15 9.64
N LYS A 232 -31.53 20.00 10.12
CA LYS A 232 -30.25 19.45 9.67
C LYS A 232 -30.37 18.62 8.40
N CYS A 233 -29.35 18.73 7.57
CA CYS A 233 -29.23 17.90 6.38
C CYS A 233 -29.05 16.42 6.75
N SER A 234 -29.67 15.56 5.95
CA SER A 234 -29.33 14.15 5.97
C SER A 234 -28.03 13.91 5.23
N HIS A 235 -27.44 12.75 5.49
CA HIS A 235 -26.36 12.22 4.67
C HIS A 235 -26.87 11.91 3.27
N GLY A 236 -28.00 11.20 3.16
CA GLY A 236 -28.54 10.68 1.91
C GLY A 236 -28.11 9.26 1.62
N GLY A 237 -28.57 8.73 0.49
CA GLY A 237 -28.33 7.35 0.07
C GLY A 237 -29.42 6.39 0.54
N ALA A 238 -29.44 5.19 -0.05
CA ALA A 238 -30.51 4.21 0.17
C ALA A 238 -30.58 3.66 1.60
N ALA A 239 -29.46 3.68 2.33
CA ALA A 239 -29.35 3.16 3.69
C ALA A 239 -29.59 4.20 4.79
N ASP A 240 -29.74 5.49 4.45
CA ASP A 240 -29.93 6.57 5.41
C ASP A 240 -31.41 6.79 5.74
N LEU A 241 -31.86 6.25 6.88
CA LEU A 241 -33.23 6.44 7.34
C LEU A 241 -33.54 7.90 7.71
N THR A 242 -32.54 8.72 8.03
CA THR A 242 -32.80 10.13 8.38
C THR A 242 -33.32 10.94 7.20
N SER A 243 -33.09 10.45 5.97
CA SER A 243 -33.60 11.05 4.74
C SER A 243 -35.13 10.94 4.60
N SER A 244 -35.80 10.22 5.51
CA SER A 244 -37.26 10.18 5.63
C SER A 244 -37.83 11.32 6.50
N GLU A 245 -37.00 12.02 7.27
CA GLU A 245 -37.41 13.12 8.16
C GLU A 245 -37.09 14.50 7.58
N VAL A 246 -38.01 15.45 7.75
CA VAL A 246 -37.88 16.82 7.21
C VAL A 246 -36.84 17.63 8.01
N PRO A 247 -35.90 18.34 7.34
CA PRO A 247 -35.75 18.48 5.89
C PRO A 247 -35.12 17.24 5.24
N ARG A 248 -35.82 16.62 4.29
CA ARG A 248 -35.34 15.49 3.50
C ARG A 248 -34.29 15.97 2.50
N GLY A 249 -33.29 15.17 2.18
CA GLY A 249 -32.19 15.67 1.34
C GLY A 249 -30.82 15.26 1.83
N GLY A 250 -30.04 14.60 0.98
CA GLY A 250 -28.65 14.23 1.28
C GLY A 250 -27.63 15.30 0.86
N ILE A 251 -26.57 15.48 1.65
CA ILE A 251 -25.40 16.27 1.24
C ILE A 251 -24.22 15.42 0.76
N SER A 252 -24.31 14.09 0.88
CA SER A 252 -23.20 13.19 0.52
C SER A 252 -22.82 13.24 -0.97
N LYS A 253 -21.52 13.08 -1.22
CA LYS A 253 -20.89 12.95 -2.54
C LYS A 253 -20.30 11.56 -2.77
N ASP A 254 -20.75 10.53 -2.06
CA ASP A 254 -20.24 9.17 -2.25
C ASP A 254 -20.48 8.73 -3.68
N GLU A 255 -21.73 8.80 -4.13
CA GLU A 255 -22.09 8.48 -5.50
C GLU A 255 -21.93 9.69 -6.43
N ARG A 256 -21.36 9.41 -7.61
CA ARG A 256 -21.36 10.35 -8.73
C ARG A 256 -22.73 10.35 -9.40
N ARG A 257 -23.47 11.43 -9.25
CA ARG A 257 -24.82 11.63 -9.78
C ARG A 257 -24.85 12.80 -10.76
N SER A 258 -25.86 12.86 -11.62
CA SER A 258 -26.00 13.92 -12.61
C SER A 258 -26.12 15.32 -12.00
N ASP A 259 -26.67 15.42 -10.79
CA ASP A 259 -26.90 16.68 -10.06
C ASP A 259 -25.67 17.16 -9.27
N ASN A 260 -24.69 16.29 -8.98
CA ASN A 260 -23.55 16.61 -8.12
C ASN A 260 -22.17 16.42 -8.78
N VAL A 261 -22.08 16.14 -10.09
CA VAL A 261 -20.82 15.79 -10.78
C VAL A 261 -19.64 16.69 -10.40
N ALA A 262 -19.84 18.01 -10.38
CA ALA A 262 -18.80 18.98 -10.05
C ALA A 262 -18.34 18.87 -8.58
N LEU A 263 -19.29 18.80 -7.65
CA LEU A 263 -19.02 18.66 -6.21
C LEU A 263 -18.33 17.32 -5.91
N HIS A 264 -18.80 16.25 -6.54
CA HIS A 264 -18.20 14.92 -6.45
C HIS A 264 -16.73 14.94 -6.92
N THR A 265 -16.47 15.50 -8.10
CA THR A 265 -15.12 15.60 -8.66
C THR A 265 -14.20 16.46 -7.77
N ALA A 266 -14.73 17.56 -7.23
CA ALA A 266 -14.02 18.39 -6.27
C ALA A 266 -13.68 17.60 -4.99
N ALA A 267 -14.64 16.86 -4.42
CA ALA A 267 -14.43 16.07 -3.21
C ALA A 267 -13.32 15.02 -3.40
N VAL A 268 -13.33 14.28 -4.51
CA VAL A 268 -12.28 13.30 -4.85
C VAL A 268 -10.90 13.98 -4.98
N THR A 269 -10.85 15.13 -5.64
CA THR A 269 -9.59 15.88 -5.86
C THR A 269 -9.00 16.37 -4.53
N VAL A 270 -9.84 16.98 -3.68
CA VAL A 270 -9.39 17.50 -2.38
C VAL A 270 -9.05 16.35 -1.43
N ALA A 271 -9.80 15.24 -1.44
CA ALA A 271 -9.49 14.05 -0.65
C ALA A 271 -8.14 13.41 -1.06
N THR A 272 -7.83 13.39 -2.36
CA THR A 272 -6.52 12.93 -2.87
C THR A 272 -5.40 13.85 -2.39
N THR A 273 -5.61 15.17 -2.46
CA THR A 273 -4.63 16.17 -2.00
C THR A 273 -4.42 16.13 -0.49
N ALA A 274 -5.49 15.93 0.29
CA ALA A 274 -5.41 15.75 1.74
C ALA A 274 -4.67 14.47 2.12
N THR A 275 -4.89 13.38 1.37
CA THR A 275 -4.15 12.12 1.52
C THR A 275 -2.65 12.35 1.27
N LEU A 276 -2.29 13.07 0.21
CA LEU A 276 -0.89 13.44 -0.08
C LEU A 276 -0.27 14.29 1.05
N GLN A 277 -1.02 15.23 1.61
CA GLN A 277 -0.55 16.06 2.72
C GLN A 277 -0.26 15.25 3.98
N LEU A 278 -1.14 14.30 4.34
CA LEU A 278 -0.93 13.38 5.46
C LEU A 278 0.27 12.47 5.23
N LEU A 279 0.42 11.92 4.02
CA LEU A 279 1.58 11.10 3.65
C LEU A 279 2.89 11.90 3.71
N ASP A 280 2.86 13.20 3.37
CA ASP A 280 4.03 14.08 3.48
C ASP A 280 4.44 14.35 4.93
N ASP A 281 3.47 14.54 5.83
CA ASP A 281 3.74 14.65 7.28
C ASP A 281 4.36 13.36 7.85
N ILE A 282 3.85 12.18 7.45
CA ILE A 282 4.47 10.89 7.83
C ILE A 282 5.89 10.78 7.26
N ARG A 283 6.09 11.14 5.99
CA ARG A 283 7.42 11.14 5.35
C ARG A 283 8.39 12.03 6.11
N GLY A 284 7.98 13.25 6.46
CA GLY A 284 8.81 14.21 7.19
C GLY A 284 9.27 13.66 8.55
N ALA A 285 8.39 12.98 9.27
CA ALA A 285 8.71 12.37 10.56
C ALA A 285 9.57 11.09 10.42
N ALA A 286 9.33 10.30 9.38
CA ALA A 286 9.99 9.01 9.15
C ALA A 286 11.40 9.14 8.52
N GLY A 287 11.58 10.15 7.65
CA GLY A 287 12.65 10.21 6.67
C GLY A 287 12.42 9.28 5.48
N ASP A 288 13.06 9.59 4.35
CA ASP A 288 12.81 8.96 3.05
C ASP A 288 12.99 7.44 3.05
N ASN A 289 14.07 6.93 3.67
CA ASN A 289 14.34 5.50 3.72
C ASN A 289 13.27 4.71 4.50
N ASN A 290 12.87 5.20 5.68
CA ASN A 290 11.83 4.53 6.46
C ASN A 290 10.44 4.72 5.85
N TYR A 291 10.20 5.84 5.14
CA TYR A 291 8.98 6.02 4.37
C TYR A 291 8.88 5.00 3.23
N LEU A 292 9.95 4.77 2.46
CA LEU A 292 9.97 3.74 1.42
C LEU A 292 9.76 2.34 2.00
N ARG A 293 10.39 2.03 3.16
CA ARG A 293 10.17 0.76 3.88
C ARG A 293 8.73 0.62 4.38
N LEU A 294 8.11 1.70 4.86
CA LEU A 294 6.69 1.74 5.19
C LEU A 294 5.85 1.36 3.98
N MET A 295 6.18 1.88 2.79
CA MET A 295 5.51 1.55 1.53
C MET A 295 5.92 0.20 0.94
N GLY A 296 6.79 -0.58 1.60
CA GLY A 296 7.21 -1.89 1.07
C GLY A 296 8.18 -1.84 -0.11
N ILE A 297 8.77 -0.67 -0.38
CA ILE A 297 9.86 -0.50 -1.36
C ILE A 297 11.19 -0.81 -0.66
N ALA A 298 11.76 -1.98 -0.93
CA ALA A 298 13.03 -2.43 -0.37
C ALA A 298 13.75 -3.41 -1.31
N ARG A 299 15.08 -3.50 -1.19
CA ARG A 299 15.94 -4.30 -2.11
C ARG A 299 15.59 -5.80 -2.13
N SER A 300 15.51 -6.47 -0.98
CA SER A 300 15.35 -7.95 -0.92
C SER A 300 14.43 -8.46 0.19
N SER A 301 14.22 -9.79 0.23
CA SER A 301 13.63 -10.57 1.33
C SER A 301 14.33 -10.33 2.68
N VAL A 302 13.60 -10.60 3.76
CA VAL A 302 14.17 -10.61 5.12
C VAL A 302 14.76 -11.99 5.37
N VAL A 303 15.92 -12.04 6.02
CA VAL A 303 16.52 -13.31 6.45
C VAL A 303 16.37 -13.43 7.96
N ALA A 304 15.62 -14.45 8.39
CA ALA A 304 15.31 -14.69 9.80
C ALA A 304 15.85 -16.04 10.26
N PHE A 305 16.62 -16.03 11.34
CA PHE A 305 17.20 -17.22 11.96
C PHE A 305 16.65 -17.43 13.36
N VAL A 306 16.24 -18.67 13.66
CA VAL A 306 15.82 -19.11 14.99
C VAL A 306 16.76 -20.23 15.42
N ILE A 307 17.62 -19.97 16.40
CA ILE A 307 18.77 -20.83 16.68
C ILE A 307 18.72 -21.33 18.12
N ASP A 308 18.68 -22.64 18.29
CA ASP A 308 18.90 -23.30 19.56
C ASP A 308 20.34 -23.07 20.05
N THR A 309 20.48 -22.62 21.29
CA THR A 309 21.76 -22.26 21.93
C THR A 309 22.16 -23.21 23.05
N THR A 310 21.49 -24.36 23.17
CA THR A 310 21.79 -25.37 24.19
C THR A 310 23.17 -26.00 24.02
N GLY A 311 23.68 -26.64 25.07
CA GLY A 311 25.05 -27.17 25.09
C GLY A 311 25.40 -28.15 23.96
N SER A 312 24.42 -28.87 23.40
CA SER A 312 24.62 -29.80 22.27
C SER A 312 24.75 -29.11 20.91
N MET A 313 24.34 -27.85 20.78
CA MET A 313 24.28 -27.10 19.52
C MET A 313 25.62 -26.52 19.06
N ARG A 314 26.76 -26.89 19.66
CA ARG A 314 28.07 -26.28 19.38
C ARG A 314 28.42 -26.25 17.89
N ASP A 315 28.32 -27.39 17.20
CA ASP A 315 28.70 -27.50 15.78
C ASP A 315 27.65 -26.83 14.88
N ASP A 316 26.37 -26.97 15.23
CA ASP A 316 25.23 -26.36 14.55
C ASP A 316 25.29 -24.83 14.58
N ILE A 317 25.65 -24.24 15.73
CA ILE A 317 25.84 -22.79 15.89
C ILE A 317 27.02 -22.30 15.04
N LEU A 318 28.12 -23.07 14.97
CA LEU A 318 29.25 -22.72 14.09
C LEU A 318 28.81 -22.67 12.62
N GLU A 319 27.99 -23.63 12.20
CA GLU A 319 27.46 -23.64 10.84
C GLU A 319 26.46 -22.51 10.59
N ALA A 320 25.55 -22.25 11.53
CA ALA A 320 24.63 -21.12 11.42
C ALA A 320 25.39 -19.78 11.31
N LYS A 321 26.46 -19.58 12.11
CA LYS A 321 27.36 -18.42 11.98
C LYS A 321 27.99 -18.34 10.59
N ARG A 322 28.47 -19.46 10.05
CA ARG A 322 29.09 -19.52 8.72
C ARG A 322 28.11 -19.06 7.64
N VAL A 323 26.89 -19.61 7.64
CA VAL A 323 25.87 -19.34 6.62
C VAL A 323 25.33 -17.92 6.70
N VAL A 324 25.10 -17.40 7.92
CA VAL A 324 24.69 -15.99 8.12
C VAL A 324 25.74 -15.05 7.53
N ASN A 325 27.02 -15.29 7.81
CA ASN A 325 28.11 -14.49 7.25
C ASN A 325 28.19 -14.62 5.72
N GLU A 326 28.04 -15.83 5.18
CA GLU A 326 28.06 -16.07 3.73
C GLU A 326 26.92 -15.33 3.02
N ILE A 327 25.71 -15.32 3.57
CA ILE A 327 24.57 -14.59 3.00
C ILE A 327 24.84 -13.09 3.01
N ILE A 328 25.35 -12.56 4.13
CA ILE A 328 25.69 -11.14 4.23
C ILE A 328 26.75 -10.77 3.19
N ASP A 329 27.84 -11.55 3.11
CA ASP A 329 28.99 -11.22 2.27
C ASP A 329 28.72 -11.43 0.78
N SER A 330 27.95 -12.47 0.41
CA SER A 330 27.63 -12.77 -0.99
C SER A 330 26.55 -11.85 -1.57
N LYS A 331 25.72 -11.21 -0.74
CA LYS A 331 24.58 -10.40 -1.19
C LYS A 331 24.74 -8.91 -0.97
N LYS A 332 25.75 -8.48 -0.21
CA LYS A 332 26.03 -7.05 0.03
C LYS A 332 26.13 -6.30 -1.31
N GLY A 333 25.32 -5.25 -1.47
CA GLY A 333 25.31 -4.43 -2.68
C GLY A 333 24.60 -5.03 -3.91
N THR A 334 23.98 -6.20 -3.80
CA THR A 334 23.14 -6.79 -4.86
C THR A 334 21.64 -6.54 -4.59
N GLN A 335 20.76 -6.92 -5.54
CA GLN A 335 19.31 -6.81 -5.30
C GLN A 335 18.85 -7.82 -4.25
N ASP A 336 19.62 -8.87 -4.01
CA ASP A 336 19.32 -9.86 -2.99
C ASP A 336 19.82 -9.46 -1.60
N GLU A 337 20.48 -8.30 -1.43
CA GLU A 337 20.90 -7.78 -0.12
C GLU A 337 19.71 -7.71 0.84
N PRO A 338 19.70 -8.50 1.94
CA PRO A 338 18.57 -8.53 2.85
C PRO A 338 18.18 -7.14 3.35
N SER A 339 16.91 -6.79 3.19
CA SER A 339 16.40 -5.49 3.67
C SER A 339 16.38 -5.39 5.20
N GLN A 340 16.47 -6.53 5.88
CA GLN A 340 16.55 -6.65 7.32
C GLN A 340 17.08 -8.05 7.69
N TYR A 341 17.80 -8.12 8.81
CA TYR A 341 18.27 -9.34 9.43
C TYR A 341 17.55 -9.55 10.76
N ILE A 342 17.06 -10.77 10.99
CA ILE A 342 16.38 -11.16 12.22
C ILE A 342 17.09 -12.37 12.82
N LEU A 343 17.37 -12.32 14.12
CA LEU A 343 17.94 -13.41 14.91
C LEU A 343 17.12 -13.61 16.19
N VAL A 344 16.71 -14.85 16.44
CA VAL A 344 16.06 -15.26 17.68
C VAL A 344 16.80 -16.47 18.25
N PRO A 345 17.72 -16.27 19.21
CA PRO A 345 18.27 -17.39 19.95
C PRO A 345 17.19 -17.98 20.88
N PHE A 346 17.23 -19.28 21.13
CA PHE A 346 16.46 -19.89 22.20
C PHE A 346 17.27 -20.95 22.94
N ASN A 347 16.89 -21.22 24.18
CA ASN A 347 17.52 -22.19 25.09
C ASN A 347 16.41 -22.77 25.98
N ASP A 348 16.77 -23.43 27.08
CA ASP A 348 15.86 -23.81 28.15
C ASP A 348 16.40 -23.37 29.52
N PRO A 349 15.58 -22.72 30.36
CA PRO A 349 14.14 -22.39 30.18
C PRO A 349 13.86 -21.06 29.46
N ARG A 350 14.87 -20.39 28.88
CA ARG A 350 14.76 -19.03 28.33
C ARG A 350 14.81 -19.02 26.80
N PHE A 351 14.07 -18.10 26.18
CA PHE A 351 14.11 -17.87 24.73
C PHE A 351 14.18 -16.36 24.42
N GLY A 352 14.60 -16.04 23.19
CA GLY A 352 14.83 -14.66 22.77
C GLY A 352 16.10 -14.04 23.37
N PRO A 353 16.26 -12.72 23.24
CA PRO A 353 15.31 -11.76 22.66
C PRO A 353 15.24 -11.83 21.12
N LEU A 354 14.21 -11.23 20.53
CA LEU A 354 14.20 -10.93 19.10
C LEU A 354 15.20 -9.80 18.81
N ILE A 355 16.17 -10.09 17.96
CA ILE A 355 17.16 -9.13 17.46
C ILE A 355 16.79 -8.81 16.02
N ARG A 356 16.72 -7.51 15.69
CA ARG A 356 16.36 -7.02 14.36
C ARG A 356 17.27 -5.87 13.99
N THR A 357 17.87 -5.92 12.81
CA THR A 357 18.77 -4.87 12.32
C THR A 357 18.79 -4.82 10.81
N THR A 358 18.94 -3.62 10.24
CA THR A 358 19.24 -3.43 8.81
C THR A 358 20.74 -3.38 8.55
N ASN A 359 21.56 -3.25 9.60
CA ASN A 359 23.01 -3.15 9.48
C ASN A 359 23.63 -4.56 9.49
N PRO A 360 24.31 -4.97 8.39
CA PRO A 360 24.95 -6.29 8.30
C PRO A 360 26.03 -6.50 9.38
N ASP A 361 26.80 -5.46 9.74
CA ASP A 361 27.87 -5.57 10.73
C ASP A 361 27.31 -5.80 12.14
N VAL A 362 26.16 -5.18 12.45
CA VAL A 362 25.44 -5.46 13.70
C VAL A 362 24.97 -6.90 13.73
N MET A 363 24.40 -7.42 12.64
CA MET A 363 23.99 -8.84 12.58
C MET A 363 25.18 -9.78 12.78
N LYS A 364 26.33 -9.49 12.14
CA LYS A 364 27.57 -10.26 12.33
C LYS A 364 28.05 -10.23 13.78
N ALA A 365 27.96 -9.08 14.45
CA ALA A 365 28.30 -8.95 15.86
C ALA A 365 27.35 -9.75 16.76
N GLU A 366 26.03 -9.71 16.51
CA GLU A 366 25.04 -10.43 17.31
C GLU A 366 25.13 -11.94 17.12
N ILE A 367 25.25 -12.45 15.88
CA ILE A 367 25.42 -13.88 15.64
C ILE A 367 26.74 -14.39 16.24
N ALA A 368 27.80 -13.59 16.26
CA ALA A 368 29.08 -13.98 16.84
C ALA A 368 29.00 -14.25 18.35
N LYS A 369 28.10 -13.58 19.08
CA LYS A 369 27.89 -13.74 20.52
C LYS A 369 27.26 -15.09 20.90
N LEU A 370 26.64 -15.79 19.97
CA LEU A 370 26.00 -17.07 20.27
C LEU A 370 27.02 -18.11 20.74
N THR A 371 26.75 -18.73 21.89
CA THR A 371 27.54 -19.82 22.46
C THR A 371 26.61 -20.98 22.79
N ALA A 372 27.11 -22.21 22.68
CA ALA A 372 26.38 -23.39 23.11
C ALA A 372 26.59 -23.62 24.61
N ASP A 373 25.54 -23.45 25.41
CA ASP A 373 25.55 -23.68 26.84
C ASP A 373 24.15 -24.02 27.39
N GLY A 374 24.08 -24.57 28.60
CA GLY A 374 22.80 -24.83 29.26
C GLY A 374 21.97 -25.96 28.60
N GLY A 375 20.64 -25.77 28.58
CA GLY A 375 19.65 -26.79 28.21
C GLY A 375 19.25 -27.68 29.38
N GLY A 376 20.21 -28.35 30.01
CA GLY A 376 19.98 -29.18 31.21
C GLY A 376 19.17 -30.46 30.94
N ASP A 377 17.91 -30.34 30.55
CA ASP A 377 17.02 -31.42 30.16
C ASP A 377 16.40 -31.21 28.76
N LEU A 378 16.13 -32.31 28.07
CA LEU A 378 15.27 -32.30 26.88
C LEU A 378 13.82 -32.42 27.32
N PRO A 379 12.84 -31.76 26.67
CA PRO A 379 12.93 -30.98 25.40
C PRO A 379 13.22 -29.46 25.53
N GLU A 380 13.27 -28.69 24.42
CA GLU A 380 13.70 -27.26 24.37
C GLU A 380 12.60 -26.24 23.93
N MET A 381 12.76 -24.93 24.17
CA MET A 381 11.74 -23.87 23.94
C MET A 381 11.64 -23.34 22.48
N CYS A 382 11.67 -24.25 21.50
CA CYS A 382 11.74 -23.91 20.08
C CYS A 382 10.53 -23.11 19.56
N LEU A 383 9.30 -23.48 19.94
CA LEU A 383 8.11 -22.83 19.35
C LEU A 383 7.94 -21.39 19.84
N SER A 384 8.38 -21.08 21.05
CA SER A 384 8.38 -19.71 21.59
C SER A 384 9.38 -18.83 20.82
N GLY A 385 10.57 -19.35 20.52
CA GLY A 385 11.53 -18.68 19.63
C GLY A 385 10.96 -18.47 18.21
N LEU A 386 10.28 -19.49 17.66
CA LEU A 386 9.63 -19.39 16.36
C LEU A 386 8.46 -18.38 16.35
N GLN A 387 7.71 -18.28 17.45
CA GLN A 387 6.65 -17.28 17.61
C GLN A 387 7.21 -15.86 17.48
N LEU A 388 8.32 -15.56 18.17
CA LEU A 388 8.98 -14.26 18.07
C LEU A 388 9.40 -13.95 16.64
N ALA A 389 9.96 -14.93 15.92
CA ALA A 389 10.36 -14.73 14.52
C ALA A 389 9.16 -14.49 13.59
N LEU A 390 8.08 -15.27 13.71
CA LEU A 390 6.87 -15.11 12.89
C LEU A 390 6.16 -13.78 13.15
N THR A 391 6.20 -13.27 14.38
CA THR A 391 5.54 -12.01 14.75
C THR A 391 6.40 -10.78 14.43
N GLY A 392 7.73 -10.90 14.50
CA GLY A 392 8.66 -9.80 14.21
C GLY A 392 9.14 -9.70 12.77
N ALA A 393 9.00 -10.75 11.96
CA ALA A 393 9.34 -10.75 10.54
C ALA A 393 8.20 -10.19 9.68
N PRO A 394 8.50 -9.50 8.56
CA PRO A 394 7.48 -9.13 7.58
C PRO A 394 6.73 -10.34 7.03
N ALA A 395 5.51 -10.14 6.55
CA ALA A 395 4.74 -11.18 5.87
C ALA A 395 5.51 -11.78 4.67
N SER A 396 5.24 -13.05 4.37
CA SER A 396 5.87 -13.84 3.31
C SER A 396 7.39 -14.00 3.48
N SER A 397 7.91 -14.01 4.71
CA SER A 397 9.34 -14.20 4.99
C SER A 397 9.76 -15.66 5.00
N HIS A 398 11.05 -15.91 4.77
CA HIS A 398 11.69 -17.21 5.00
C HIS A 398 12.35 -17.22 6.37
N ILE A 399 11.98 -18.20 7.21
CA ILE A 399 12.50 -18.38 8.56
C ILE A 399 13.23 -19.72 8.63
N TYR A 400 14.46 -19.69 9.13
CA TYR A 400 15.34 -20.86 9.22
C TYR A 400 15.58 -21.24 10.68
N VAL A 401 15.13 -22.42 11.08
CA VAL A 401 15.19 -22.92 12.45
C VAL A 401 16.28 -23.98 12.57
N PHE A 402 17.20 -23.82 13.52
CA PHE A 402 18.26 -24.79 13.83
C PHE A 402 18.03 -25.38 15.22
N THR A 403 17.93 -26.70 15.33
CA THR A 403 17.79 -27.41 16.61
C THR A 403 18.19 -28.88 16.50
N ASP A 404 18.63 -29.48 17.60
CA ASP A 404 18.89 -30.92 17.70
C ASP A 404 17.95 -31.64 18.70
N ALA A 405 16.91 -30.95 19.13
CA ALA A 405 15.95 -31.39 20.14
C ALA A 405 14.49 -31.27 19.65
N VAL A 406 13.57 -31.91 20.37
CA VAL A 406 12.11 -31.71 20.19
C VAL A 406 11.62 -30.52 21.00
N ALA A 407 10.43 -29.98 20.69
CA ALA A 407 9.86 -28.81 21.37
C ALA A 407 9.21 -29.15 22.72
N LYS A 408 9.59 -28.42 23.78
CA LYS A 408 9.01 -28.47 25.14
C LYS A 408 7.66 -27.77 25.20
N ASP A 409 7.54 -26.70 24.44
CA ASP A 409 6.40 -25.78 24.35
C ASP A 409 5.39 -26.18 23.26
N ILE A 410 5.18 -27.48 23.06
CA ILE A 410 4.32 -28.02 21.99
C ILE A 410 2.86 -27.51 22.03
N ALA A 411 2.41 -27.00 23.18
CA ALA A 411 1.12 -26.33 23.31
C ALA A 411 0.98 -25.08 22.41
N LEU A 412 2.07 -24.54 21.87
CA LEU A 412 2.08 -23.43 20.91
C LEU A 412 1.89 -23.88 19.45
N LYS A 413 1.84 -25.18 19.14
CA LYS A 413 1.80 -25.67 17.74
C LYS A 413 0.67 -25.01 16.93
N ASP A 414 -0.53 -24.93 17.48
CA ASP A 414 -1.69 -24.33 16.79
C ASP A 414 -1.52 -22.81 16.61
N THR A 415 -0.94 -22.12 17.59
CA THR A 415 -0.57 -20.70 17.50
C THR A 415 0.47 -20.47 16.39
N ILE A 416 1.46 -21.35 16.27
CA ILE A 416 2.46 -21.28 15.19
C ILE A 416 1.82 -21.55 13.83
N VAL A 417 0.90 -22.50 13.71
CA VAL A 417 0.14 -22.72 12.46
C VAL A 417 -0.69 -21.49 12.10
N ALA A 418 -1.36 -20.87 13.09
CA ALA A 418 -2.12 -19.64 12.90
C ALA A 418 -1.23 -18.51 12.36
N LEU A 419 -0.07 -18.29 12.98
CA LEU A 419 0.90 -17.28 12.57
C LEU A 419 1.52 -17.57 11.20
N ILE A 420 1.88 -18.83 10.89
CA ILE A 420 2.37 -19.24 9.56
C ILE A 420 1.35 -18.86 8.48
N ARG A 421 0.08 -19.17 8.69
CA ARG A 421 -0.99 -18.91 7.73
C ARG A 421 -1.32 -17.42 7.59
N SER A 422 -1.36 -16.68 8.71
CA SER A 422 -1.62 -15.24 8.71
C SER A 422 -0.48 -14.44 8.09
N THR A 423 0.77 -14.80 8.41
CA THR A 423 1.94 -14.10 7.88
C THR A 423 2.35 -14.63 6.50
N LYS A 424 1.84 -15.80 6.08
CA LYS A 424 2.22 -16.50 4.85
C LYS A 424 3.72 -16.80 4.77
N SER A 425 4.40 -16.89 5.93
CA SER A 425 5.83 -17.14 6.03
C SER A 425 6.16 -18.62 5.88
N ALA A 426 7.30 -18.92 5.25
CA ALA A 426 7.82 -20.27 5.07
C ALA A 426 8.86 -20.60 6.14
N VAL A 427 8.70 -21.74 6.84
CA VAL A 427 9.58 -22.14 7.94
C VAL A 427 10.32 -23.42 7.59
N SER A 428 11.65 -23.33 7.46
CA SER A 428 12.51 -24.49 7.21
C SER A 428 13.28 -24.87 8.46
N PHE A 429 13.25 -26.15 8.81
CA PHE A 429 13.89 -26.72 10.00
C PHE A 429 15.12 -27.53 9.59
N PHE A 430 16.25 -27.24 10.24
CA PHE A 430 17.50 -27.99 10.18
C PHE A 430 17.66 -28.76 11.50
N MET A 431 17.49 -30.07 11.42
CA MET A 431 17.35 -30.96 12.59
C MET A 431 18.52 -31.95 12.61
N THR A 432 19.45 -31.80 13.55
CA THR A 432 20.59 -32.73 13.69
C THR A 432 20.38 -33.88 14.67
N GLY A 433 19.27 -33.85 15.43
CA GLY A 433 18.84 -34.92 16.33
C GLY A 433 17.87 -35.95 15.72
N ASP A 434 17.29 -35.68 14.54
CA ASP A 434 16.29 -36.55 13.92
C ASP A 434 16.90 -37.90 13.48
N GLY A 435 16.48 -38.99 14.13
CA GLY A 435 16.95 -40.36 13.83
C GLY A 435 18.12 -40.85 14.67
N ALA A 436 18.62 -40.06 15.64
CA ALA A 436 19.60 -40.54 16.61
C ALA A 436 18.98 -41.63 17.51
N ARG A 437 19.57 -42.84 17.55
CA ARG A 437 19.19 -43.88 18.52
C ARG A 437 19.66 -43.48 19.92
N ARG A 438 18.88 -42.67 20.66
CA ARG A 438 19.20 -42.36 22.06
C ARG A 438 18.55 -43.35 23.03
N SER A 439 19.38 -43.78 23.99
CA SER A 439 19.07 -44.70 25.07
C SER A 439 17.92 -44.16 25.93
N ARG A 440 16.89 -45.01 26.12
CA ARG A 440 15.75 -44.79 27.02
C ARG A 440 16.23 -44.35 28.41
N ARG A 441 16.10 -43.07 28.76
CA ARG A 441 16.06 -42.57 30.15
C ARG A 441 15.62 -41.10 30.19
N GLY A 442 14.32 -40.90 29.98
CA GLY A 442 13.63 -39.63 30.17
C GLY A 442 12.17 -39.87 29.82
N VAL A 443 11.24 -39.43 30.66
CA VAL A 443 9.80 -39.53 30.39
C VAL A 443 9.48 -38.53 29.27
N GLU A 444 9.76 -38.92 28.03
CA GLU A 444 9.33 -38.16 26.86
C GLU A 444 7.80 -38.07 26.90
N SER A 445 7.28 -36.84 26.87
CA SER A 445 5.89 -36.61 26.48
C SER A 445 5.67 -37.33 25.15
N ARG A 446 4.77 -38.32 25.12
CA ARG A 446 4.39 -39.08 23.91
C ARG A 446 3.98 -38.17 22.72
N ALA A 447 3.73 -36.88 22.94
CA ALA A 447 3.27 -35.91 21.96
C ALA A 447 4.39 -35.10 21.27
N ALA A 448 5.58 -34.97 21.87
CA ALA A 448 6.66 -34.14 21.31
C ALA A 448 7.61 -34.97 20.44
N THR A 449 7.48 -34.85 19.12
CA THR A 449 8.33 -35.56 18.14
C THR A 449 8.83 -34.61 17.06
N PHE A 450 9.90 -35.00 16.36
CA PHE A 450 10.37 -34.29 15.16
C PHE A 450 9.32 -34.24 14.03
N GLU A 451 8.27 -35.09 14.08
CA GLU A 451 7.14 -35.01 13.14
C GLU A 451 6.38 -33.68 13.29
N ASN A 452 6.33 -33.08 14.49
CA ASN A 452 5.70 -31.78 14.65
C ASN A 452 6.39 -30.69 13.82
N TYR A 453 7.72 -30.71 13.72
CA TYR A 453 8.44 -29.78 12.84
C TYR A 453 8.21 -30.08 11.36
N LYS A 454 8.06 -31.36 10.99
CA LYS A 454 7.69 -31.76 9.62
C LYS A 454 6.31 -31.24 9.24
N ASP A 455 5.33 -31.31 10.15
CA ASP A 455 3.99 -30.75 9.96
C ASP A 455 4.04 -29.22 9.77
N LEU A 456 4.80 -28.51 10.61
CA LEU A 456 4.96 -27.05 10.52
C LEU A 456 5.68 -26.61 9.24
N ALA A 457 6.75 -27.33 8.86
CA ALA A 457 7.44 -27.11 7.59
C ALA A 457 6.49 -27.33 6.41
N LEU A 458 5.71 -28.40 6.44
CA LEU A 458 4.74 -28.70 5.39
C LEU A 458 3.66 -27.62 5.30
N ALA A 459 3.04 -27.24 6.42
CA ALA A 459 1.99 -26.21 6.46
C ALA A 459 2.49 -24.84 5.96
N SER A 460 3.74 -24.49 6.27
CA SER A 460 4.38 -23.25 5.81
C SER A 460 4.95 -23.32 4.39
N GLY A 461 5.02 -24.52 3.79
CA GLY A 461 5.74 -24.74 2.54
C GLY A 461 7.27 -24.61 2.65
N GLY A 462 7.81 -24.60 3.86
CA GLY A 462 9.24 -24.75 4.11
C GLY A 462 9.73 -26.19 3.98
N GLN A 463 10.91 -26.50 4.48
CA GLN A 463 11.53 -27.82 4.40
C GLN A 463 11.87 -28.36 5.79
N ALA A 464 11.66 -29.66 6.04
CA ALA A 464 12.11 -30.32 7.27
C ALA A 464 13.29 -31.23 6.96
N ILE A 465 14.49 -30.73 7.25
CA ILE A 465 15.77 -31.32 6.84
C ILE A 465 16.40 -31.99 8.06
N GLY A 466 16.38 -33.33 8.06
CA GLY A 466 17.04 -34.17 9.05
C GLY A 466 18.39 -34.63 8.54
N VAL A 467 19.47 -34.23 9.19
CA VAL A 467 20.86 -34.47 8.78
C VAL A 467 21.74 -34.79 9.99
N THR A 468 22.95 -35.31 9.78
CA THR A 468 23.93 -35.39 10.88
C THR A 468 24.65 -34.06 11.03
N LYS A 469 25.27 -33.80 12.20
CA LYS A 469 26.01 -32.55 12.44
C LYS A 469 27.13 -32.35 11.40
N GLU A 470 27.80 -33.43 10.97
CA GLU A 470 28.86 -33.39 9.97
C GLU A 470 28.37 -33.02 8.56
N ASN A 471 27.10 -33.31 8.26
CA ASN A 471 26.48 -33.07 6.97
C ASN A 471 25.62 -31.80 6.93
N LEU A 472 25.50 -31.08 8.05
CA LEU A 472 24.73 -29.84 8.13
C LEU A 472 25.22 -28.78 7.14
N PRO A 473 26.54 -28.55 6.93
CA PRO A 473 27.01 -27.51 6.02
C PRO A 473 26.51 -27.66 4.58
N GLN A 474 26.36 -28.89 4.10
CA GLN A 474 25.84 -29.17 2.75
C GLN A 474 24.33 -28.96 2.66
N ALA A 475 23.60 -29.10 3.77
CA ALA A 475 22.16 -28.90 3.81
C ALA A 475 21.77 -27.42 3.84
N THR A 476 22.58 -26.57 4.49
CA THR A 476 22.31 -25.14 4.65
C THR A 476 22.43 -24.33 3.37
N ASP A 477 22.95 -24.88 2.27
CA ASP A 477 23.00 -24.20 0.98
C ASP A 477 21.60 -23.80 0.46
N ILE A 478 20.53 -24.48 0.91
CA ILE A 478 19.15 -24.08 0.60
C ILE A 478 18.81 -22.67 1.09
N ILE A 479 19.45 -22.22 2.17
CA ILE A 479 19.22 -20.88 2.73
C ILE A 479 19.70 -19.83 1.72
N ILE A 480 20.81 -20.10 1.03
CA ILE A 480 21.35 -19.23 -0.02
C ILE A 480 20.38 -19.15 -1.21
N ASP A 481 19.86 -20.30 -1.67
CA ASP A 481 18.92 -20.39 -2.80
C ASP A 481 17.61 -19.65 -2.55
N SER A 482 17.10 -19.73 -1.31
CA SER A 482 15.78 -19.17 -0.95
C SER A 482 15.83 -17.73 -0.45
N SER A 483 17.00 -17.22 -0.08
CA SER A 483 17.17 -15.83 0.39
C SER A 483 17.26 -14.82 -0.77
N THR A 484 16.30 -14.81 -1.69
CA THR A 484 16.27 -13.93 -2.88
C THR A 484 15.00 -13.09 -2.93
N SER A 485 15.01 -11.96 -3.66
CA SER A 485 13.86 -11.04 -3.72
C SER A 485 12.67 -11.59 -4.52
N ALA A 486 12.90 -12.40 -5.55
CA ALA A 486 11.88 -12.79 -6.53
C ALA A 486 11.55 -14.28 -6.50
N LEU A 487 11.70 -14.93 -5.33
CA LEU A 487 11.42 -16.35 -5.20
C LEU A 487 9.93 -16.66 -5.37
N VAL A 488 9.62 -17.56 -6.30
CA VAL A 488 8.27 -18.07 -6.55
C VAL A 488 8.21 -19.58 -6.43
N THR A 489 7.06 -20.10 -6.01
CA THR A 489 6.78 -21.54 -6.00
C THR A 489 6.03 -21.91 -7.29
N VAL A 490 6.48 -22.97 -7.98
CA VAL A 490 5.84 -23.48 -9.20
C VAL A 490 4.96 -24.69 -8.88
N LEU A 491 5.44 -25.56 -7.98
CA LEU A 491 4.78 -26.79 -7.59
C LEU A 491 5.13 -27.13 -6.14
N GLN A 492 4.13 -27.54 -5.36
CA GLN A 492 4.33 -28.15 -4.04
C GLN A 492 3.40 -29.35 -3.82
N ARG A 493 3.95 -30.50 -3.43
CA ARG A 493 3.21 -31.76 -3.18
C ARG A 493 3.76 -32.49 -1.97
N ALA A 494 2.91 -33.26 -1.31
CA ALA A 494 3.31 -34.17 -0.24
C ALA A 494 2.54 -35.49 -0.33
N ARG A 495 3.16 -36.59 0.07
CA ARG A 495 2.51 -37.91 0.14
C ARG A 495 2.78 -38.55 1.48
N ASN A 496 1.71 -38.95 2.17
CA ASN A 496 1.75 -39.72 3.39
C ASN A 496 0.52 -40.65 3.45
N PRO A 497 0.67 -41.98 3.28
CA PRO A 497 1.92 -42.70 3.03
C PRO A 497 2.51 -42.39 1.64
N GLY A 498 3.79 -42.75 1.44
CA GLY A 498 4.45 -42.63 0.15
C GLY A 498 3.80 -43.50 -0.92
N ARG A 499 3.87 -43.06 -2.18
CA ARG A 499 3.47 -43.85 -3.35
C ARG A 499 4.25 -43.45 -4.60
N ALA A 500 4.28 -44.34 -5.59
CA ALA A 500 4.76 -44.03 -6.93
C ALA A 500 3.77 -43.10 -7.66
N GLU A 501 4.25 -41.97 -8.14
CA GLU A 501 3.43 -40.96 -8.82
C GLU A 501 4.31 -40.05 -9.68
N THR A 502 3.78 -39.62 -10.82
CA THR A 502 4.43 -38.63 -11.68
C THR A 502 3.77 -37.28 -11.51
N PHE A 503 4.56 -36.24 -11.29
CA PHE A 503 4.10 -34.87 -11.19
C PHE A 503 4.58 -34.08 -12.38
N SER A 504 3.70 -33.25 -12.95
CA SER A 504 4.03 -32.34 -14.03
C SER A 504 4.05 -30.89 -13.54
N PHE A 505 4.96 -30.08 -14.07
CA PHE A 505 5.05 -28.66 -13.77
C PHE A 505 5.58 -27.88 -14.98
N LEU A 506 5.14 -26.63 -15.13
CA LEU A 506 5.47 -25.78 -16.26
C LEU A 506 6.59 -24.80 -15.88
N LEU A 507 7.68 -24.78 -16.67
CA LEU A 507 8.74 -23.79 -16.55
C LEU A 507 8.63 -22.79 -17.72
N ASP A 508 8.24 -21.56 -17.44
CA ASP A 508 8.15 -20.48 -18.43
C ASP A 508 9.48 -19.73 -18.61
N GLU A 509 9.56 -18.84 -19.59
CA GLU A 509 10.79 -18.12 -19.93
C GLU A 509 11.29 -17.19 -18.80
N SER A 510 10.38 -16.60 -18.01
CA SER A 510 10.76 -15.66 -16.94
C SER A 510 11.37 -16.34 -15.71
N LEU A 511 11.31 -17.68 -15.61
CA LEU A 511 11.85 -18.43 -14.47
C LEU A 511 13.35 -18.68 -14.62
N ASN A 512 14.12 -18.18 -13.65
CA ASN A 512 15.56 -18.40 -13.52
C ASN A 512 15.88 -19.17 -12.21
N ASN A 513 17.12 -19.63 -12.06
CA ASN A 513 17.63 -20.24 -10.81
C ASN A 513 16.70 -21.31 -10.21
N ILE A 514 16.23 -22.24 -11.05
CA ILE A 514 15.23 -23.24 -10.66
C ILE A 514 15.86 -24.31 -9.77
N THR A 515 15.26 -24.52 -8.60
CA THR A 515 15.66 -25.55 -7.64
C THR A 515 14.46 -26.41 -7.24
N ILE A 516 14.65 -27.73 -7.27
CA ILE A 516 13.70 -28.74 -6.81
C ILE A 516 14.21 -29.29 -5.47
N TYR A 517 13.38 -29.16 -4.43
CA TYR A 517 13.62 -29.74 -3.11
C TYR A 517 12.71 -30.95 -2.91
N ILE A 518 13.30 -32.06 -2.48
CA ILE A 518 12.57 -33.26 -2.12
C ILE A 518 13.06 -33.68 -0.74
N THR A 519 12.15 -33.79 0.23
CA THR A 519 12.48 -34.34 1.54
C THR A 519 11.77 -35.68 1.74
N GLY A 520 12.51 -36.72 2.12
CA GLY A 520 11.99 -38.05 2.36
C GLY A 520 13.10 -39.09 2.47
N LYS A 521 12.77 -40.28 3.00
CA LYS A 521 13.73 -41.39 3.19
C LYS A 521 13.46 -42.49 2.17
N SER A 522 14.52 -43.12 1.65
CA SER A 522 14.44 -44.29 0.76
C SER A 522 13.54 -44.07 -0.47
N LEU A 523 13.68 -42.90 -1.13
CA LEU A 523 12.95 -42.54 -2.35
C LEU A 523 13.87 -42.57 -3.57
N THR A 524 13.27 -42.75 -4.74
CA THR A 524 13.94 -42.56 -6.04
C THR A 524 13.10 -41.65 -6.92
N PHE A 525 13.75 -40.90 -7.80
CA PHE A 525 13.05 -40.09 -8.80
C PHE A 525 13.77 -40.07 -10.14
N THR A 526 12.99 -39.81 -11.19
CA THR A 526 13.48 -39.54 -12.55
C THR A 526 12.87 -38.23 -13.03
N LEU A 527 13.72 -37.27 -13.39
CA LEU A 527 13.33 -36.00 -13.99
C LEU A 527 13.30 -36.15 -15.52
N LYS A 528 12.33 -35.53 -16.17
CA LYS A 528 12.19 -35.50 -17.63
C LYS A 528 11.86 -34.09 -18.11
N ASN A 529 12.61 -33.60 -19.09
CA ASN A 529 12.38 -32.30 -19.70
C ASN A 529 11.41 -32.39 -20.90
N PRO A 530 10.96 -31.26 -21.47
CA PRO A 530 10.07 -31.23 -22.63
C PRO A 530 10.63 -31.94 -23.88
N ALA A 531 11.96 -32.01 -24.03
CA ALA A 531 12.64 -32.69 -25.14
C ALA A 531 12.75 -34.22 -24.93
N GLY A 532 12.23 -34.76 -23.82
CA GLY A 532 12.27 -36.19 -23.49
C GLY A 532 13.61 -36.67 -22.91
N VAL A 533 14.55 -35.76 -22.66
CA VAL A 533 15.79 -36.08 -21.93
C VAL A 533 15.43 -36.39 -20.49
N THR A 534 16.03 -37.44 -19.93
CA THR A 534 15.80 -37.87 -18.55
C THR A 534 17.09 -37.84 -17.72
N GLN A 535 16.95 -37.65 -16.41
CA GLN A 535 18.03 -37.73 -15.43
C GLN A 535 17.52 -38.41 -14.15
N LYS A 536 18.26 -39.38 -13.64
CA LYS A 536 17.91 -40.10 -12.40
C LYS A 536 18.54 -39.46 -11.16
N GLN A 537 17.97 -39.75 -9.99
CA GLN A 537 18.44 -39.23 -8.70
C GLN A 537 19.92 -39.55 -8.37
N ASN A 538 20.49 -40.61 -8.92
CA ASN A 538 21.88 -41.01 -8.68
C ASN A 538 22.88 -40.39 -9.67
N GLU A 539 22.41 -39.64 -10.66
CA GLU A 539 23.25 -38.90 -11.60
C GLU A 539 23.52 -37.51 -11.02
N ALA A 540 24.55 -37.40 -10.18
CA ALA A 540 24.88 -36.17 -9.44
C ALA A 540 25.15 -34.98 -10.36
N ASN A 541 25.79 -35.19 -11.51
CA ASN A 541 25.93 -34.21 -12.59
C ASN A 541 25.37 -34.83 -13.86
N GLY A 542 24.17 -34.42 -14.27
CA GLY A 542 23.52 -34.93 -15.47
C GLY A 542 23.16 -33.80 -16.43
N LYS A 543 22.50 -34.15 -17.54
CA LYS A 543 22.16 -33.20 -18.61
C LYS A 543 21.10 -32.18 -18.21
N LEU A 544 20.30 -32.46 -17.18
CA LEU A 544 19.20 -31.60 -16.74
C LEU A 544 19.58 -30.73 -15.54
N GLY A 545 20.70 -31.03 -14.87
CA GLY A 545 21.16 -30.28 -13.71
C GLY A 545 22.02 -31.11 -12.76
N THR A 546 22.21 -30.56 -11.56
CA THR A 546 22.99 -31.20 -10.49
C THR A 546 22.09 -31.72 -9.38
N VAL A 547 22.30 -32.95 -8.93
CA VAL A 547 21.59 -33.57 -7.80
C VAL A 547 22.54 -33.71 -6.61
N GLN A 548 22.17 -33.08 -5.49
CA GLN A 548 22.86 -33.17 -4.22
C GLN A 548 21.95 -33.88 -3.20
N THR A 549 22.48 -34.88 -2.50
CA THR A 549 21.74 -35.65 -1.48
C THR A 549 22.42 -35.47 -0.13
N VAL A 550 21.67 -35.00 0.87
CA VAL A 550 22.17 -34.74 2.22
C VAL A 550 21.11 -35.16 3.25
N GLY A 551 21.40 -36.20 4.03
CA GLY A 551 20.42 -36.76 4.98
C GLY A 551 19.13 -37.20 4.28
N ASN A 552 17.99 -36.59 4.63
CA ASN A 552 16.71 -36.82 3.97
C ASN A 552 16.38 -35.83 2.83
N LEU A 553 17.29 -34.91 2.48
CA LEU A 553 17.10 -33.89 1.46
C LEU A 553 17.75 -34.31 0.14
N TYR A 554 17.00 -34.18 -0.94
CA TYR A 554 17.53 -34.06 -2.29
C TYR A 554 17.31 -32.63 -2.78
N ARG A 555 18.39 -32.02 -3.27
CA ARG A 555 18.40 -30.70 -3.86
C ARG A 555 18.85 -30.82 -5.30
N VAL A 556 17.95 -30.50 -6.23
CA VAL A 556 18.20 -30.56 -7.67
C VAL A 556 18.21 -29.14 -8.23
N ARG A 557 19.38 -28.65 -8.63
CA ARG A 557 19.51 -27.37 -9.33
C ARG A 557 19.48 -27.64 -10.83
N LEU A 558 18.51 -27.06 -11.54
CA LEU A 558 18.40 -27.25 -12.98
C LEU A 558 19.50 -26.49 -13.73
N ALA A 559 19.89 -27.00 -14.90
CA ALA A 559 20.84 -26.33 -15.77
C ALA A 559 20.32 -24.94 -16.20
N THR A 560 21.23 -23.98 -16.40
CA THR A 560 20.87 -22.60 -16.76
C THR A 560 20.22 -22.50 -18.13
N ASP A 561 20.61 -23.36 -19.08
CA ASP A 561 20.02 -23.52 -20.41
C ASP A 561 18.77 -24.43 -20.39
N LYS A 562 17.95 -24.30 -19.35
CA LYS A 562 16.72 -25.10 -19.18
C LYS A 562 15.76 -24.90 -20.34
N HIS A 563 15.14 -26.00 -20.76
CA HIS A 563 14.05 -25.96 -21.73
C HIS A 563 12.79 -25.39 -21.08
N THR A 564 12.17 -24.40 -21.73
CA THR A 564 10.82 -23.93 -21.38
C THR A 564 9.78 -24.96 -21.77
N GLY A 565 8.72 -25.10 -20.97
CA GLY A 565 7.62 -26.03 -21.23
C GLY A 565 7.34 -26.98 -20.09
N LEU A 566 6.66 -28.08 -20.40
CA LEU A 566 6.18 -29.05 -19.42
C LEU A 566 7.28 -30.03 -19.01
N TRP A 567 7.63 -30.01 -17.73
CA TRP A 567 8.54 -30.95 -17.09
C TRP A 567 7.76 -32.01 -16.31
N GLU A 568 8.36 -33.18 -16.17
CA GLU A 568 7.81 -34.30 -15.40
C GLU A 568 8.84 -34.80 -14.39
N ILE A 569 8.39 -35.12 -13.19
CA ILE A 569 9.18 -35.84 -12.18
C ILE A 569 8.42 -37.08 -11.70
N SER A 570 8.96 -38.24 -12.01
CA SER A 570 8.42 -39.53 -11.56
C SER A 570 9.04 -39.92 -10.24
N MET A 571 8.25 -39.89 -9.17
CA MET A 571 8.63 -40.24 -7.81
C MET A 571 8.29 -41.70 -7.52
N ASN A 572 9.13 -42.40 -6.77
CA ASN A 572 8.86 -43.73 -6.25
C ASN A 572 9.39 -43.88 -4.82
N SER A 573 8.46 -44.02 -3.87
CA SER A 573 8.74 -44.18 -2.44
C SER A 573 7.57 -44.87 -1.75
N ASN A 574 7.87 -45.76 -0.79
CA ASN A 574 6.88 -46.31 0.14
C ASN A 574 6.81 -45.52 1.46
N GLN A 575 7.72 -44.56 1.64
CA GLN A 575 7.80 -43.68 2.81
C GLN A 575 7.29 -42.28 2.46
N PRO A 576 6.80 -41.50 3.45
CA PRO A 576 6.36 -40.15 3.21
C PRO A 576 7.44 -39.28 2.55
N TYR A 577 7.02 -38.40 1.65
CA TYR A 577 7.90 -37.43 1.01
C TYR A 577 7.19 -36.12 0.71
N THR A 578 7.96 -35.05 0.57
CA THR A 578 7.51 -33.78 0.01
C THR A 578 8.32 -33.45 -1.25
N LEU A 579 7.72 -32.71 -2.17
CA LEU A 579 8.30 -32.22 -3.42
C LEU A 579 7.95 -30.73 -3.56
N LYS A 580 8.95 -29.88 -3.75
CA LYS A 580 8.77 -28.45 -3.99
C LYS A 580 9.65 -27.98 -5.14
N VAL A 581 9.07 -27.27 -6.10
CA VAL A 581 9.79 -26.63 -7.22
C VAL A 581 9.70 -25.13 -7.06
N THR A 582 10.85 -24.46 -7.06
CA THR A 582 10.98 -23.01 -6.90
C THR A 582 11.89 -22.41 -7.96
N GLY A 583 11.78 -21.10 -8.20
CA GLY A 583 12.70 -20.34 -9.05
C GLY A 583 12.55 -18.84 -8.79
N GLN A 584 13.37 -18.04 -9.46
CA GLN A 584 13.29 -16.57 -9.44
C GLN A 584 12.47 -16.09 -10.64
N SER A 585 11.49 -15.23 -10.38
CA SER A 585 10.68 -14.58 -11.42
C SER A 585 9.98 -13.35 -10.86
N THR A 586 9.93 -12.26 -11.62
CA THR A 586 9.09 -11.11 -11.30
C THR A 586 7.60 -11.34 -11.59
N ILE A 587 7.24 -12.39 -12.33
CA ILE A 587 5.85 -12.84 -12.50
C ILE A 587 5.45 -13.63 -11.26
N ALA A 588 4.66 -12.99 -10.42
CA ALA A 588 4.24 -13.51 -9.13
C ALA A 588 2.77 -13.13 -8.84
N PHE A 589 2.25 -13.58 -7.72
CA PHE A 589 0.96 -13.13 -7.22
C PHE A 589 0.95 -13.13 -5.70
N ILE A 590 0.10 -12.27 -5.14
CA ILE A 590 -0.31 -12.33 -3.73
C ILE A 590 -1.81 -12.59 -3.67
N TYR A 591 -2.30 -13.13 -2.55
CA TYR A 591 -3.70 -13.50 -2.40
C TYR A 591 -4.16 -13.33 -0.96
N ASP A 592 -5.44 -13.03 -0.77
CA ASP A 592 -6.09 -12.94 0.53
C ASP A 592 -7.51 -13.51 0.45
N PHE A 593 -7.94 -14.23 1.49
CA PHE A 593 -9.33 -14.68 1.60
C PHE A 593 -10.20 -13.54 2.12
N VAL A 594 -11.28 -13.24 1.41
CA VAL A 594 -12.14 -12.10 1.72
C VAL A 594 -13.61 -12.52 1.85
N GLU A 595 -14.38 -11.77 2.61
CA GLU A 595 -15.83 -11.86 2.72
C GLU A 595 -16.47 -10.56 2.23
N THR A 596 -17.61 -10.64 1.56
CA THR A 596 -18.45 -9.47 1.26
C THR A 596 -19.19 -9.02 2.50
N PHE A 597 -19.37 -7.72 2.66
CA PHE A 597 -20.30 -7.16 3.64
C PHE A 597 -21.27 -6.19 2.96
N GLU A 598 -22.49 -6.15 3.48
CA GLU A 598 -23.55 -5.23 3.07
C GLU A 598 -23.60 -4.02 4.01
N GLY A 599 -24.29 -2.96 3.60
CA GLY A 599 -24.43 -1.75 4.39
C GLY A 599 -24.55 -0.51 3.50
N PRO A 600 -24.43 0.70 4.08
CA PRO A 600 -24.39 1.94 3.31
C PRO A 600 -23.22 1.99 2.32
N HIS A 601 -22.09 1.38 2.69
CA HIS A 601 -20.89 1.28 1.87
C HIS A 601 -20.52 -0.21 1.71
N PRO A 602 -21.12 -0.97 0.77
CA PRO A 602 -20.82 -2.40 0.62
C PRO A 602 -19.41 -2.62 0.07
N GLY A 603 -18.77 -3.71 0.48
CA GLY A 603 -17.39 -4.02 0.07
C GLY A 603 -16.93 -5.40 0.48
N TYR A 604 -15.61 -5.57 0.57
CA TYR A 604 -14.96 -6.79 1.03
C TYR A 604 -14.08 -6.53 2.24
N ALA A 605 -13.95 -7.53 3.10
CA ALA A 605 -13.03 -7.49 4.23
C ALA A 605 -12.25 -8.80 4.33
N LEU A 606 -11.01 -8.71 4.83
CA LEU A 606 -10.19 -9.89 5.09
C LEU A 606 -10.88 -10.83 6.08
N ILE A 607 -10.91 -12.12 5.73
CA ILE A 607 -11.31 -13.17 6.66
C ILE A 607 -10.14 -13.39 7.63
N SER A 608 -10.40 -13.20 8.92
CA SER A 608 -9.47 -13.61 9.96
C SER A 608 -9.47 -15.13 10.07
N GLY A 609 -8.29 -15.73 9.94
CA GLY A 609 -8.09 -17.17 10.10
C GLY A 609 -8.50 -17.99 8.89
N ARG A 610 -9.14 -19.13 9.14
CA ARG A 610 -9.51 -20.14 8.13
C ARG A 610 -10.83 -19.78 7.43
N PRO A 611 -10.93 -19.92 6.09
CA PRO A 611 -12.19 -19.77 5.37
C PRO A 611 -13.24 -20.80 5.81
N LYS A 612 -14.52 -20.45 5.63
CA LYS A 612 -15.66 -21.26 6.08
C LYS A 612 -15.78 -22.57 5.30
N ALA A 613 -15.94 -23.68 6.01
CA ALA A 613 -16.08 -25.01 5.42
C ALA A 613 -17.46 -25.21 4.76
N GLY A 614 -17.48 -25.80 3.57
CA GLY A 614 -18.71 -26.18 2.86
C GLY A 614 -19.48 -25.04 2.19
N MET A 615 -18.98 -23.81 2.30
CA MET A 615 -19.52 -22.64 1.60
C MET A 615 -18.61 -22.22 0.45
N PRO A 616 -19.13 -21.43 -0.52
CA PRO A 616 -18.28 -20.69 -1.43
C PRO A 616 -17.31 -19.79 -0.65
N ALA A 617 -16.11 -19.59 -1.21
CA ALA A 617 -15.13 -18.66 -0.68
C ALA A 617 -14.69 -17.69 -1.77
N MET A 618 -14.26 -16.51 -1.35
CA MET A 618 -13.77 -15.47 -2.24
C MET A 618 -12.30 -15.17 -1.92
N LEU A 619 -11.50 -14.97 -2.95
CA LEU A 619 -10.11 -14.58 -2.84
C LEU A 619 -9.90 -13.28 -3.60
N LEU A 620 -9.23 -12.32 -2.98
CA LEU A 620 -8.60 -11.21 -3.70
C LEU A 620 -7.22 -11.68 -4.15
N VAL A 621 -6.96 -11.71 -5.46
CA VAL A 621 -5.68 -12.14 -6.06
C VAL A 621 -5.09 -10.98 -6.84
N SER A 622 -3.90 -10.54 -6.44
CA SER A 622 -3.16 -9.49 -7.14
C SER A 622 -2.00 -10.10 -7.92
N VAL A 623 -2.02 -9.96 -9.23
CA VAL A 623 -1.03 -10.54 -10.15
C VAL A 623 0.00 -9.48 -10.56
N LEU A 624 1.27 -9.86 -10.53
CA LEU A 624 2.40 -9.03 -10.90
C LEU A 624 3.02 -9.52 -12.21
N GLY A 625 3.39 -8.57 -13.07
CA GLY A 625 3.96 -8.83 -14.39
C GLY A 625 5.30 -8.14 -14.61
N ARG A 626 6.06 -8.58 -15.63
CA ARG A 626 7.40 -8.03 -15.93
C ARG A 626 7.40 -6.52 -16.21
N LYS A 627 6.30 -5.99 -16.76
CA LYS A 627 6.08 -4.57 -17.04
C LYS A 627 4.71 -4.15 -16.51
N GLY A 628 4.45 -4.50 -15.26
CA GLY A 628 3.15 -4.28 -14.63
C GLY A 628 2.08 -5.28 -15.03
N PRO A 629 0.87 -5.16 -14.46
CA PRO A 629 -0.23 -6.12 -14.67
C PRO A 629 -0.65 -6.32 -16.13
N ALA A 630 -0.56 -5.27 -16.96
CA ALA A 630 -0.90 -5.34 -18.39
C ALA A 630 0.01 -6.29 -19.19
N SER A 631 1.17 -6.65 -18.64
CA SER A 631 2.09 -7.64 -19.23
C SER A 631 1.69 -9.10 -18.98
N VAL A 632 0.59 -9.35 -18.28
CA VAL A 632 0.10 -10.69 -17.93
C VAL A 632 -1.38 -10.82 -18.26
N LYS A 633 -1.78 -11.99 -18.78
CA LYS A 633 -3.19 -12.40 -18.89
C LYS A 633 -3.46 -13.58 -17.96
N VAL A 634 -4.38 -13.42 -17.02
CA VAL A 634 -4.77 -14.50 -16.12
C VAL A 634 -5.71 -15.45 -16.86
N ALA A 635 -5.39 -16.74 -16.84
CA ALA A 635 -6.20 -17.77 -17.48
C ALA A 635 -7.13 -18.46 -16.47
N ASN A 636 -6.60 -18.86 -15.31
CA ASN A 636 -7.40 -19.39 -14.21
C ASN A 636 -6.70 -19.22 -12.86
N VAL A 637 -7.52 -19.21 -11.82
CA VAL A 637 -7.09 -19.38 -10.43
C VAL A 637 -7.85 -20.56 -9.85
N ALA A 638 -7.15 -21.42 -9.11
CA ALA A 638 -7.74 -22.63 -8.53
C ALA A 638 -7.17 -22.92 -7.13
N LEU A 639 -7.92 -23.65 -6.32
CA LEU A 639 -7.44 -24.25 -5.08
C LEU A 639 -7.02 -25.68 -5.35
N VAL A 640 -5.81 -26.06 -4.91
CA VAL A 640 -5.23 -27.38 -5.18
C VAL A 640 -4.79 -28.03 -3.90
N THR A 641 -5.25 -29.26 -3.66
CA THR A 641 -4.82 -30.04 -2.49
C THR A 641 -3.36 -30.45 -2.59
N VAL A 642 -2.60 -30.27 -1.49
CA VAL A 642 -1.15 -30.61 -1.48
C VAL A 642 -0.95 -32.13 -1.38
N SER A 643 -1.76 -32.78 -0.54
CA SER A 643 -1.72 -34.23 -0.29
C SER A 643 -2.55 -35.06 -1.28
N GLY A 644 -3.47 -34.40 -2.01
CA GLY A 644 -4.41 -35.03 -2.92
C GLY A 644 -4.15 -34.71 -4.39
N SER A 645 -5.22 -34.88 -5.18
CA SER A 645 -5.29 -34.49 -6.60
C SER A 645 -6.51 -33.61 -6.90
N GLU A 646 -7.26 -33.20 -5.87
CA GLU A 646 -8.43 -32.32 -6.02
C GLU A 646 -7.95 -30.93 -6.42
N VAL A 647 -8.57 -30.39 -7.47
CA VAL A 647 -8.39 -29.04 -8.02
C VAL A 647 -9.78 -28.41 -8.14
N VAL A 648 -9.98 -27.26 -7.51
CA VAL A 648 -11.24 -26.52 -7.61
C VAL A 648 -10.98 -25.16 -8.25
N GLY A 649 -11.48 -24.98 -9.48
CA GLY A 649 -11.38 -23.71 -10.20
C GLY A 649 -12.27 -22.62 -9.58
N GLY A 650 -11.81 -21.37 -9.68
CA GLY A 650 -12.59 -20.19 -9.33
C GLY A 650 -13.10 -19.44 -10.55
N ALA A 651 -14.26 -18.81 -10.41
CA ALA A 651 -14.74 -17.81 -11.35
C ALA A 651 -13.98 -16.50 -11.12
N LEU A 652 -13.43 -15.93 -12.19
CA LEU A 652 -12.63 -14.71 -12.17
C LEU A 652 -13.50 -13.49 -12.45
N GLU A 653 -13.32 -12.45 -11.65
CA GLU A 653 -13.82 -11.10 -11.88
C GLU A 653 -12.62 -10.14 -11.87
N ASP A 654 -12.41 -9.42 -12.98
CA ASP A 654 -11.31 -8.47 -13.12
C ASP A 654 -11.68 -7.15 -12.44
N MET A 655 -10.89 -6.76 -11.44
CA MET A 655 -11.07 -5.52 -10.65
C MET A 655 -10.20 -4.37 -11.18
N GLY A 656 -9.40 -4.61 -12.23
CA GLY A 656 -8.43 -3.67 -12.76
C GLY A 656 -7.08 -3.70 -12.02
N ASN A 657 -6.05 -3.10 -12.63
CA ASN A 657 -4.71 -2.98 -12.04
C ASN A 657 -4.09 -4.29 -11.53
N GLY A 658 -4.42 -5.41 -12.18
CA GLY A 658 -3.92 -6.75 -11.84
C GLY A 658 -4.62 -7.42 -10.68
N ASP A 659 -5.68 -6.82 -10.13
CA ASP A 659 -6.47 -7.39 -9.05
C ASP A 659 -7.65 -8.18 -9.61
N PHE A 660 -7.86 -9.38 -9.08
CA PHE A 660 -8.94 -10.27 -9.46
C PHE A 660 -9.67 -10.73 -8.21
N LEU A 661 -11.00 -10.67 -8.26
CA LEU A 661 -11.83 -11.33 -7.28
C LEU A 661 -12.17 -12.72 -7.80
N VAL A 662 -11.83 -13.74 -7.01
CA VAL A 662 -11.93 -15.14 -7.41
C VAL A 662 -12.94 -15.83 -6.52
N THR A 663 -14.06 -16.25 -7.09
CA THR A 663 -15.11 -16.98 -6.36
C THR A 663 -14.98 -18.48 -6.61
N VAL A 664 -14.70 -19.26 -5.57
CA VAL A 664 -14.71 -20.72 -5.61
C VAL A 664 -16.02 -21.23 -5.01
N THR A 665 -16.71 -22.14 -5.71
CA THR A 665 -18.02 -22.66 -5.27
C THR A 665 -17.91 -23.60 -4.08
N LYS A 666 -16.75 -24.22 -3.89
CA LYS A 666 -16.44 -25.12 -2.78
C LYS A 666 -14.95 -25.07 -2.49
N VAL A 667 -14.59 -24.94 -1.22
CA VAL A 667 -13.20 -25.04 -0.79
C VAL A 667 -12.85 -26.51 -0.47
N PRO A 668 -11.67 -27.02 -0.88
CA PRO A 668 -11.22 -28.36 -0.51
C PRO A 668 -11.23 -28.57 1.01
N ALA A 669 -11.65 -29.76 1.46
CA ALA A 669 -11.72 -30.06 2.90
C ALA A 669 -10.34 -30.30 3.53
N GLY A 670 -9.35 -30.72 2.74
CA GLY A 670 -7.97 -30.91 3.18
C GLY A 670 -7.14 -29.62 3.08
N GLU A 671 -5.84 -29.74 3.34
CA GLU A 671 -4.89 -28.64 3.14
C GLU A 671 -4.67 -28.36 1.64
N PHE A 672 -4.78 -27.09 1.25
CA PHE A 672 -4.69 -26.65 -0.14
C PHE A 672 -3.83 -25.40 -0.29
N VAL A 673 -3.39 -25.15 -1.53
CA VAL A 673 -2.67 -23.96 -1.99
C VAL A 673 -3.43 -23.29 -3.14
N VAL A 674 -3.13 -22.03 -3.41
CA VAL A 674 -3.65 -21.31 -4.58
C VAL A 674 -2.74 -21.58 -5.78
N LEU A 675 -3.34 -21.92 -6.91
CA LEU A 675 -2.69 -22.11 -8.22
C LEU A 675 -3.14 -20.98 -9.14
N LEU A 676 -2.18 -20.29 -9.75
CA LEU A 676 -2.40 -19.29 -10.79
C LEU A 676 -1.78 -19.81 -12.09
N ASN A 677 -2.56 -19.84 -13.16
CA ASN A 677 -2.03 -19.99 -14.52
C ASN A 677 -2.39 -18.77 -15.36
N GLY A 678 -1.51 -18.43 -16.28
CA GLY A 678 -1.71 -17.32 -17.19
C GLY A 678 -0.74 -17.35 -18.35
N THR A 679 -0.75 -16.26 -19.11
CA THR A 679 0.15 -16.01 -20.22
C THR A 679 0.93 -14.74 -19.95
N ASP A 680 2.25 -14.82 -20.06
CA ASP A 680 3.12 -13.67 -20.13
C ASP A 680 3.01 -13.07 -21.54
N VAL A 681 2.50 -11.85 -21.63
CA VAL A 681 2.29 -11.15 -22.91
C VAL A 681 3.62 -10.77 -23.55
N VAL A 682 4.69 -10.57 -22.76
CA VAL A 682 5.98 -10.12 -23.26
C VAL A 682 6.72 -11.22 -24.03
N SER A 683 6.66 -12.47 -23.57
CA SER A 683 7.25 -13.64 -24.25
C SER A 683 6.23 -14.47 -25.03
N SER A 684 4.93 -14.20 -24.87
CA SER A 684 3.85 -15.05 -25.38
C SER A 684 3.91 -16.49 -24.86
N THR A 685 4.47 -16.71 -23.66
CA THR A 685 4.57 -18.03 -23.02
C THR A 685 3.56 -18.18 -21.89
N VAL A 686 2.99 -19.36 -21.75
CA VAL A 686 2.20 -19.72 -20.57
C VAL A 686 3.08 -19.88 -19.33
N PHE A 687 2.56 -19.54 -18.16
CA PHE A 687 3.23 -19.73 -16.88
C PHE A 687 2.29 -20.34 -15.83
N GLN A 688 2.90 -20.91 -14.79
CA GLN A 688 2.22 -21.46 -13.61
C GLN A 688 2.92 -20.99 -12.34
N ARG A 689 2.15 -20.54 -11.34
CA ARG A 689 2.63 -20.20 -9.99
C ARG A 689 1.72 -20.82 -8.93
N GLN A 690 2.28 -21.17 -7.77
CA GLN A 690 1.53 -21.62 -6.59
C GLN A 690 1.85 -20.74 -5.39
N SER A 691 0.89 -20.61 -4.47
CA SER A 691 1.16 -20.07 -3.14
C SER A 691 2.06 -21.03 -2.36
N THR A 692 2.86 -20.49 -1.45
CA THR A 692 3.80 -21.29 -0.65
C THR A 692 3.14 -21.93 0.57
N THR A 693 2.33 -21.16 1.31
CA THR A 693 1.68 -21.63 2.54
C THR A 693 0.37 -22.36 2.27
N GLN A 694 0.10 -23.40 3.05
CA GLN A 694 -1.13 -24.17 3.00
C GLN A 694 -2.23 -23.51 3.82
N MET A 695 -3.45 -23.61 3.32
CA MET A 695 -4.66 -23.17 4.01
C MET A 695 -5.62 -24.35 4.16
N SER A 696 -6.49 -24.27 5.16
CA SER A 696 -7.58 -25.20 5.37
C SER A 696 -8.85 -24.50 5.80
N VAL A 697 -9.96 -25.22 5.80
CA VAL A 697 -11.28 -24.68 6.17
C VAL A 697 -11.60 -24.89 7.65
N SER A 698 -12.59 -24.15 8.14
CA SER A 698 -13.17 -24.29 9.48
C SER A 698 -14.67 -24.03 9.46
N LYS A 699 -15.44 -24.70 10.33
CA LYS A 699 -16.85 -24.37 10.65
C LYS A 699 -16.99 -23.38 11.80
N VAL A 700 -15.88 -23.07 12.46
CA VAL A 700 -15.76 -22.07 13.52
C VAL A 700 -15.25 -20.78 12.92
N THR A 701 -15.84 -19.65 13.29
CA THR A 701 -15.35 -18.32 12.94
C THR A 701 -15.11 -17.53 14.21
N ILE A 702 -13.99 -16.81 14.26
CA ILE A 702 -13.67 -15.88 15.34
C ILE A 702 -13.37 -14.51 14.75
N LYS A 703 -14.00 -13.47 15.29
CA LYS A 703 -13.81 -12.07 14.88
C LYS A 703 -13.50 -11.23 16.11
N ALA A 704 -12.63 -10.24 15.95
CA ALA A 704 -12.29 -9.29 17.00
C ALA A 704 -11.98 -7.94 16.34
N VAL A 705 -12.45 -6.85 16.94
CA VAL A 705 -12.35 -5.49 16.39
C VAL A 705 -11.51 -4.65 17.33
N VAL A 706 -10.53 -3.94 16.78
CA VAL A 706 -9.64 -3.05 17.52
C VAL A 706 -10.09 -1.61 17.26
N ASP A 707 -10.58 -0.95 18.31
CA ASP A 707 -11.14 0.41 18.24
C ASP A 707 -10.10 1.50 18.54
N ARG A 708 -9.02 1.18 19.25
CA ARG A 708 -7.97 2.13 19.64
C ARG A 708 -6.63 1.46 19.95
N SER A 709 -5.59 2.30 20.01
CA SER A 709 -4.26 1.90 20.51
C SER A 709 -4.29 1.65 22.03
N MET A 710 -3.42 0.78 22.52
CA MET A 710 -3.21 0.54 23.94
C MET A 710 -2.36 1.65 24.57
N GLU A 711 -2.50 1.88 25.87
CA GLU A 711 -1.71 2.86 26.61
C GLU A 711 -0.82 2.17 27.67
N PRO A 712 0.45 2.60 27.85
CA PRO A 712 1.31 2.08 28.91
C PRO A 712 0.67 2.20 30.30
N GLY A 713 0.74 1.14 31.09
CA GLY A 713 0.25 1.10 32.47
C GLY A 713 -1.27 0.99 32.61
N LYS A 714 -2.02 0.96 31.51
CA LYS A 714 -3.49 0.82 31.53
C LYS A 714 -3.92 -0.57 31.02
N PRO A 715 -5.00 -1.15 31.58
CA PRO A 715 -5.62 -2.33 31.00
C PRO A 715 -6.33 -1.94 29.69
N PHE A 716 -6.19 -2.80 28.68
CA PHE A 716 -6.91 -2.73 27.41
C PHE A 716 -7.91 -3.88 27.32
N THR A 717 -9.18 -3.57 27.06
CA THR A 717 -10.25 -4.58 26.88
C THR A 717 -10.52 -4.77 25.41
N LEU A 718 -10.54 -6.02 24.96
CA LEU A 718 -10.79 -6.40 23.58
C LEU A 718 -12.01 -7.34 23.51
N PRO A 719 -13.12 -6.93 22.87
CA PRO A 719 -14.23 -7.82 22.58
C PRO A 719 -13.90 -8.73 21.40
N PHE A 720 -14.45 -9.95 21.43
CA PHE A 720 -14.38 -10.90 20.33
C PHE A 720 -15.64 -11.75 20.24
N THR A 721 -15.98 -12.21 19.05
CA THR A 721 -17.16 -13.01 18.76
C THR A 721 -16.76 -14.35 18.19
N VAL A 722 -17.35 -15.43 18.71
CA VAL A 722 -17.21 -16.79 18.19
C VAL A 722 -18.52 -17.23 17.56
N MET A 723 -18.44 -17.77 16.36
CA MET A 723 -19.55 -18.28 15.57
C MET A 723 -19.29 -19.73 15.17
N THR A 724 -20.35 -20.53 15.08
CA THR A 724 -20.26 -21.91 14.60
C THR A 724 -21.43 -22.29 13.72
N ASP A 725 -21.13 -22.98 12.61
CA ASP A 725 -22.14 -23.65 11.77
C ASP A 725 -22.26 -25.14 12.09
N ALA A 726 -21.55 -25.59 13.11
CA ALA A 726 -21.62 -26.95 13.62
C ALA A 726 -22.57 -27.03 14.84
N THR A 727 -22.55 -28.17 15.51
CA THR A 727 -23.25 -28.37 16.78
C THR A 727 -22.69 -27.39 17.83
N GLY A 728 -23.58 -26.70 18.55
CA GLY A 728 -23.20 -25.81 19.64
C GLY A 728 -22.55 -26.55 20.80
N GLY A 729 -21.96 -25.79 21.71
CA GLY A 729 -21.30 -26.33 22.90
C GLY A 729 -20.37 -25.32 23.55
N SER A 730 -19.51 -25.82 24.43
CA SER A 730 -18.48 -25.02 25.09
C SER A 730 -17.21 -25.00 24.24
N TYR A 731 -16.90 -23.84 23.67
CA TYR A 731 -15.70 -23.59 22.90
C TYR A 731 -14.58 -23.17 23.83
N LYS A 732 -13.45 -23.87 23.79
CA LYS A 732 -12.27 -23.49 24.58
C LYS A 732 -11.64 -22.27 23.91
N ILE A 733 -11.39 -21.22 24.69
CA ILE A 733 -10.73 -20.01 24.22
C ILE A 733 -9.31 -19.98 24.79
N SER A 734 -8.35 -19.63 23.95
CA SER A 734 -7.00 -19.34 24.40
C SER A 734 -6.43 -18.16 23.63
N ALA A 735 -5.55 -17.39 24.28
CA ALA A 735 -4.84 -16.31 23.61
C ALA A 735 -3.36 -16.31 23.98
N ARG A 736 -2.51 -15.85 23.06
CA ARG A 736 -1.06 -15.68 23.21
C ARG A 736 -0.64 -14.35 22.63
N ASN A 737 0.32 -13.68 23.27
CA ASN A 737 0.96 -12.48 22.73
C ASN A 737 2.49 -12.62 22.78
N ASP A 738 3.16 -11.99 21.82
CA ASP A 738 4.60 -12.01 21.59
C ASP A 738 5.43 -11.16 22.57
N ARG A 739 4.78 -10.35 23.41
CA ARG A 739 5.44 -9.52 24.43
C ARG A 739 5.33 -10.08 25.85
N GLU A 740 4.72 -11.25 26.00
CA GLU A 740 4.39 -11.86 27.30
C GLU A 740 3.61 -10.94 28.24
N PHE A 741 2.87 -9.97 27.70
CA PHE A 741 2.02 -9.09 28.49
C PHE A 741 0.96 -9.92 29.20
N LYS A 742 0.69 -9.58 30.46
CA LYS A 742 -0.29 -10.31 31.26
C LYS A 742 -1.68 -10.13 30.65
N MET A 743 -2.37 -11.25 30.43
CA MET A 743 -3.73 -11.27 29.89
C MET A 743 -4.70 -11.95 30.85
N ASN A 744 -5.96 -11.52 30.83
CA ASN A 744 -7.09 -12.25 31.37
C ASN A 744 -7.96 -12.72 30.21
N VAL A 745 -8.04 -14.03 30.00
CA VAL A 745 -8.73 -14.64 28.86
C VAL A 745 -9.81 -15.57 29.42
N PRO A 746 -11.05 -15.54 28.91
CA PRO A 746 -12.07 -16.50 29.32
C PRO A 746 -11.61 -17.92 28.95
N GLY A 747 -11.76 -18.89 29.86
CA GLY A 747 -11.34 -20.27 29.58
C GLY A 747 -12.20 -20.97 28.52
N SER A 748 -13.47 -20.57 28.39
CA SER A 748 -14.40 -21.07 27.39
C SER A 748 -15.59 -20.14 27.18
N ILE A 749 -16.26 -20.27 26.03
CA ILE A 749 -17.51 -19.58 25.72
C ILE A 749 -18.54 -20.59 25.23
N ALA A 750 -19.77 -20.47 25.73
CA ALA A 750 -20.90 -21.26 25.24
C ALA A 750 -21.47 -20.63 23.96
N VAL A 751 -21.57 -21.44 22.90
CA VAL A 751 -22.14 -21.03 21.60
C VAL A 751 -23.28 -22.00 21.27
N THR A 752 -24.43 -21.47 20.87
CA THR A 752 -25.57 -22.29 20.44
C THR A 752 -25.33 -22.87 19.04
N THR A 753 -26.04 -23.95 18.68
CA THR A 753 -25.94 -24.57 17.34
C THR A 753 -26.32 -23.55 16.27
N GLY A 754 -25.44 -23.32 15.29
CA GLY A 754 -25.66 -22.30 14.25
C GLY A 754 -25.64 -20.86 14.77
N GLY A 755 -25.21 -20.64 16.02
CA GLY A 755 -25.29 -19.36 16.70
C GLY A 755 -23.94 -18.63 16.81
N ASN A 756 -24.00 -17.48 17.47
CA ASN A 756 -22.85 -16.66 17.82
C ASN A 756 -22.83 -16.36 19.33
N SER A 757 -21.67 -16.02 19.86
CA SER A 757 -21.51 -15.61 21.25
C SER A 757 -20.33 -14.64 21.36
N THR A 758 -20.46 -13.63 22.23
CA THR A 758 -19.44 -12.60 22.43
C THR A 758 -18.73 -12.85 23.75
N GLY A 759 -17.41 -12.67 23.75
CA GLY A 759 -16.57 -12.65 24.93
C GLY A 759 -15.68 -11.41 24.95
N GLU A 760 -15.04 -11.20 26.09
CA GLU A 760 -14.08 -10.12 26.29
C GLU A 760 -12.82 -10.67 26.92
N MET A 761 -11.68 -10.10 26.55
CA MET A 761 -10.40 -10.35 27.20
C MET A 761 -9.71 -9.04 27.55
N THR A 762 -8.81 -9.07 28.52
CA THR A 762 -8.02 -7.89 28.88
C THR A 762 -6.53 -8.14 28.78
N ILE A 763 -5.78 -7.13 28.35
CA ILE A 763 -4.32 -7.11 28.26
C ILE A 763 -3.81 -5.99 29.16
N THR A 764 -2.87 -6.29 30.05
CA THR A 764 -2.24 -5.29 30.93
C THR A 764 -0.88 -4.89 30.37
N VAL A 765 -0.77 -3.66 29.88
CA VAL A 765 0.49 -3.13 29.33
C VAL A 765 1.39 -2.64 30.46
N PRO A 766 2.66 -3.08 30.55
CA PRO A 766 3.61 -2.54 31.52
C PRO A 766 3.78 -1.02 31.38
N ALA A 767 3.89 -0.30 32.50
CA ALA A 767 3.96 1.17 32.51
C ALA A 767 5.21 1.75 31.82
N ASN A 768 6.30 0.99 31.78
CA ASN A 768 7.54 1.35 31.10
C ASN A 768 7.56 0.95 29.62
N THR A 769 6.45 0.46 29.06
CA THR A 769 6.39 0.05 27.65
C THR A 769 6.56 1.28 26.75
N PRO A 770 7.59 1.32 25.90
CA PRO A 770 7.83 2.49 25.06
C PRO A 770 6.75 2.67 23.96
N SER A 771 6.48 3.91 23.54
CA SER A 771 5.49 4.23 22.48
C SER A 771 5.87 3.72 21.10
N GLY A 772 4.97 3.08 20.36
CA GLY A 772 5.25 2.37 19.11
C GLY A 772 5.59 0.89 19.29
N THR A 773 5.43 0.33 20.50
CA THR A 773 5.58 -1.12 20.72
C THR A 773 4.37 -1.80 20.11
N ASP A 774 4.59 -2.68 19.14
CA ASP A 774 3.57 -3.54 18.59
C ASP A 774 3.45 -4.83 19.41
N VAL A 775 2.23 -5.36 19.47
CA VAL A 775 1.90 -6.63 20.11
C VAL A 775 1.10 -7.45 19.12
N THR A 776 1.61 -8.61 18.75
CA THR A 776 0.86 -9.58 17.94
C THR A 776 0.08 -10.51 18.87
N LEU A 777 -1.24 -10.38 18.84
CA LEU A 777 -2.16 -11.20 19.62
C LEU A 777 -2.75 -12.30 18.74
N THR A 778 -2.63 -13.55 19.15
CA THR A 778 -3.34 -14.69 18.55
C THR A 778 -4.41 -15.17 19.50
N ILE A 779 -5.67 -15.15 19.06
CA ILE A 779 -6.83 -15.67 19.79
C ILE A 779 -7.32 -16.92 19.05
N GLU A 780 -7.51 -18.01 19.78
CA GLU A 780 -7.94 -19.30 19.24
C GLU A 780 -9.25 -19.74 19.89
N ALA A 781 -10.17 -20.23 19.08
CA ALA A 781 -11.39 -20.89 19.51
C ALA A 781 -11.37 -22.36 19.04
N VAL A 782 -11.42 -23.29 20.00
CA VAL A 782 -11.40 -24.74 19.74
C VAL A 782 -12.77 -25.32 20.03
N ALA A 783 -13.35 -26.01 19.04
CA ALA A 783 -14.65 -26.63 19.14
C ALA A 783 -14.66 -27.79 20.17
N PRO A 784 -15.85 -28.15 20.72
CA PRO A 784 -16.00 -29.31 21.59
C PRO A 784 -15.34 -30.57 21.00
N GLY A 785 -14.57 -31.27 21.83
CA GLY A 785 -13.83 -32.48 21.43
C GLY A 785 -12.62 -32.24 20.54
N ALA A 786 -12.17 -30.98 20.36
CA ALA A 786 -11.07 -30.60 19.46
C ALA A 786 -11.28 -31.07 18.01
N SER A 787 -12.56 -31.10 17.58
CA SER A 787 -12.96 -31.54 16.25
C SER A 787 -12.66 -30.51 15.15
N ASP A 788 -12.56 -29.23 15.53
CA ASP A 788 -12.23 -28.11 14.66
C ASP A 788 -11.71 -26.93 15.50
N SER A 789 -11.08 -25.95 14.86
CA SER A 789 -10.68 -24.70 15.52
C SER A 789 -10.63 -23.54 14.55
N ASN A 790 -10.58 -22.30 15.03
CA ASN A 790 -10.19 -21.18 14.20
C ASN A 790 -9.48 -20.14 15.06
N TYR A 791 -8.87 -19.15 14.41
CA TYR A 791 -8.05 -18.15 15.07
C TYR A 791 -8.23 -16.76 14.46
N ALA A 792 -7.94 -15.75 15.26
CA ALA A 792 -7.77 -14.37 14.83
C ALA A 792 -6.37 -13.92 15.25
N VAL A 793 -5.64 -13.29 14.32
CA VAL A 793 -4.34 -12.66 14.60
C VAL A 793 -4.52 -11.16 14.44
N LEU A 794 -4.22 -10.42 15.50
CA LEU A 794 -4.36 -8.96 15.56
C LEU A 794 -3.02 -8.32 15.88
N ARG A 795 -2.78 -7.13 15.32
CA ARG A 795 -1.67 -6.26 15.72
C ARG A 795 -2.18 -5.07 16.51
N LEU A 796 -1.70 -4.95 17.74
CA LEU A 796 -2.07 -3.88 18.66
C LEU A 796 -0.85 -2.97 18.84
N SER A 797 -1.07 -1.65 18.81
CA SER A 797 -0.01 -0.67 19.04
C SER A 797 -0.13 -0.09 20.44
N VAL A 798 0.99 0.03 21.15
CA VAL A 798 1.09 0.77 22.42
C VAL A 798 1.54 2.18 22.11
N VAL A 799 0.74 3.17 22.46
CA VAL A 799 1.02 4.58 22.19
C VAL A 799 0.96 5.37 23.50
N THR A 800 2.02 6.12 23.81
CA THR A 800 1.99 7.06 24.93
C THR A 800 1.14 8.26 24.57
N LYS A 801 0.38 8.78 25.54
CA LYS A 801 -0.37 10.02 25.36
C LYS A 801 0.59 11.16 24.99
N VAL A 802 0.39 11.74 23.81
CA VAL A 802 1.13 12.93 23.36
C VAL A 802 0.59 14.16 24.09
N THR A 803 1.51 15.03 24.49
CA THR A 803 1.19 16.29 25.20
C THR A 803 1.65 17.52 24.45
N ASP A 804 2.53 17.35 23.46
CA ASP A 804 3.06 18.38 22.59
C ASP A 804 2.56 18.15 21.16
N PHE A 805 1.79 19.11 20.66
CA PHE A 805 1.11 19.05 19.37
C PHE A 805 1.65 20.12 18.41
N THR A 806 2.59 20.95 18.85
CA THR A 806 3.07 22.10 18.09
C THR A 806 4.34 21.71 17.34
N PRO A 807 4.38 21.82 16.00
CA PRO A 807 5.60 21.48 15.28
C PRO A 807 6.73 22.49 15.49
N PRO A 808 7.99 22.07 15.29
CA PRO A 808 9.13 22.97 15.23
C PRO A 808 8.91 24.10 14.22
N GLN A 809 9.32 25.31 14.59
CA GLN A 809 9.39 26.44 13.69
C GLN A 809 10.77 26.49 13.02
N CYS A 810 10.81 26.66 11.70
CA CYS A 810 12.03 26.96 10.96
C CYS A 810 11.93 28.34 10.31
N GLU A 811 12.85 29.23 10.67
CA GLU A 811 12.94 30.58 10.15
C GLU A 811 14.25 30.77 9.38
N VAL A 812 14.16 31.17 8.11
CA VAL A 812 15.35 31.52 7.30
C VAL A 812 15.88 32.87 7.77
N VAL A 813 17.11 32.89 8.27
CA VAL A 813 17.77 34.07 8.85
C VAL A 813 18.47 34.88 7.76
N SER A 814 19.25 34.23 6.91
CA SER A 814 20.03 34.91 5.88
C SER A 814 20.44 33.94 4.77
N VAL A 815 20.66 34.49 3.57
CA VAL A 815 21.27 33.76 2.46
C VAL A 815 22.44 34.57 1.93
N SER A 816 23.61 33.92 1.83
CA SER A 816 24.78 34.55 1.21
C SER A 816 24.56 34.63 -0.31
N ALA A 817 24.76 35.82 -0.86
CA ALA A 817 24.36 36.18 -2.22
C ALA A 817 25.43 35.78 -3.25
N VAL A 818 25.15 34.71 -3.99
CA VAL A 818 25.58 34.55 -5.38
C VAL A 818 24.33 34.24 -6.17
N ASP A 819 23.94 35.15 -7.07
CA ASP A 819 22.94 34.82 -8.07
C ASP A 819 23.53 33.72 -8.95
N CYS A 820 22.85 32.59 -9.01
CA CYS A 820 23.38 31.43 -9.70
C CYS A 820 23.47 31.69 -11.20
N PRO A 821 24.57 31.28 -11.88
CA PRO A 821 24.71 31.51 -13.30
C PRO A 821 23.58 30.83 -14.08
N ALA A 822 23.07 31.51 -15.12
CA ALA A 822 22.06 30.93 -16.01
C ALA A 822 22.61 29.74 -16.81
N ASP A 823 23.92 29.74 -17.10
CA ASP A 823 24.58 28.63 -17.78
C ASP A 823 24.72 27.40 -16.85
N PRO A 824 24.03 26.28 -17.16
CA PRO A 824 24.15 25.05 -16.37
C PRO A 824 25.57 24.49 -16.33
N ALA A 825 26.42 24.77 -17.33
CA ALA A 825 27.81 24.32 -17.33
C ALA A 825 28.66 25.02 -16.25
N ALA A 826 28.26 26.23 -15.83
CA ALA A 826 28.95 27.02 -14.82
C ALA A 826 28.42 26.78 -13.39
N CYS A 827 27.32 26.03 -13.22
CA CYS A 827 26.63 25.86 -11.93
C CYS A 827 27.51 25.27 -10.82
N SER A 828 28.48 24.42 -11.16
CA SER A 828 29.36 23.74 -10.21
C SER A 828 30.44 24.64 -9.62
N SER A 829 30.68 25.80 -10.24
CA SER A 829 31.69 26.78 -9.84
C SER A 829 31.16 27.89 -8.93
N ALA A 830 29.83 27.99 -8.77
CA ALA A 830 29.14 28.96 -7.93
C ALA A 830 28.43 28.25 -6.77
N PHE A 831 28.42 28.89 -5.60
CA PHE A 831 27.85 28.33 -4.37
C PHE A 831 27.00 29.36 -3.65
N TRP A 832 25.98 28.88 -2.96
CA TRP A 832 25.12 29.68 -2.11
C TRP A 832 24.98 29.00 -0.75
N GLN A 833 24.82 29.80 0.29
CA GLN A 833 24.65 29.30 1.66
C GLN A 833 23.43 29.91 2.32
N LEU A 834 22.53 29.05 2.79
CA LEU A 834 21.38 29.38 3.63
C LEU A 834 21.77 29.28 5.11
N SER A 835 21.29 30.21 5.92
CA SER A 835 21.29 30.11 7.39
C SER A 835 19.85 30.17 7.90
N ALA A 836 19.48 29.27 8.80
CA ALA A 836 18.15 29.18 9.38
C ALA A 836 18.23 28.92 10.89
N ASN A 837 17.26 29.44 11.63
CA ASN A 837 17.07 29.17 13.05
C ASN A 837 15.86 28.28 13.23
N LEU A 838 16.01 27.23 14.04
CA LEU A 838 14.95 26.28 14.33
C LEU A 838 14.68 26.23 15.83
N THR A 839 13.41 26.25 16.22
CA THR A 839 13.01 26.17 17.63
C THR A 839 11.70 25.42 17.79
N ASP A 840 11.57 24.71 18.90
CA ASP A 840 10.35 24.01 19.29
C ASP A 840 9.51 24.81 20.32
N GLY A 841 9.89 26.07 20.55
CA GLY A 841 9.27 26.92 21.56
C GLY A 841 9.56 26.47 23.00
N VAL A 842 8.97 27.18 23.97
CA VAL A 842 9.23 26.97 25.41
C VAL A 842 8.52 25.73 25.95
N ASN A 843 7.37 25.39 25.36
CA ASN A 843 6.54 24.26 25.77
C ASN A 843 6.75 23.00 24.91
N GLY A 844 7.62 23.07 23.90
CA GLY A 844 7.93 21.95 23.03
C GLY A 844 8.81 20.90 23.70
N THR A 845 8.88 19.73 23.10
CA THR A 845 9.69 18.59 23.54
C THR A 845 11.16 18.68 23.10
N GLY A 846 11.48 19.65 22.25
CA GLY A 846 12.78 19.93 21.66
C GLY A 846 13.03 19.17 20.36
N ILE A 847 13.93 19.69 19.52
CA ILE A 847 14.25 19.10 18.21
C ILE A 847 14.98 17.76 18.39
N ALA A 848 14.45 16.71 17.77
CA ALA A 848 15.00 15.36 17.76
C ALA A 848 15.87 15.10 16.52
N SER A 849 15.49 15.63 15.36
CA SER A 849 16.26 15.50 14.12
C SER A 849 16.12 16.72 13.22
N LEU A 850 17.15 16.95 12.40
CA LEU A 850 17.18 17.98 11.38
C LEU A 850 17.85 17.41 10.12
N THR A 851 17.14 17.44 8.99
CA THR A 851 17.63 16.93 7.70
C THR A 851 17.27 17.90 6.56
N ASN A 852 17.99 17.82 5.45
CA ASN A 852 17.57 18.41 4.17
C ASN A 852 16.87 17.32 3.35
N ARG A 853 15.61 17.56 2.97
CA ARG A 853 14.79 16.62 2.18
C ARG A 853 14.95 16.85 0.67
N GLN A 854 15.11 18.10 0.27
CA GLN A 854 15.40 18.51 -1.09
C GLN A 854 16.73 19.27 -1.11
N GLY A 855 17.44 19.17 -2.23
CA GLY A 855 18.67 19.89 -2.49
C GLY A 855 19.92 19.08 -2.21
N VAL A 856 20.91 19.19 -3.10
CA VAL A 856 22.21 18.52 -3.00
C VAL A 856 23.22 19.52 -2.43
N GLY A 857 23.57 19.33 -1.18
CA GLY A 857 24.48 20.20 -0.45
C GLY A 857 24.87 19.63 0.90
N ASN A 858 25.63 20.40 1.67
CA ASN A 858 26.09 20.05 3.01
C ASN A 858 25.28 20.81 4.07
N LEU A 859 24.53 20.09 4.89
CA LEU A 859 23.80 20.63 6.04
C LEU A 859 24.65 20.50 7.31
N THR A 860 24.79 21.61 8.04
CA THR A 860 25.46 21.66 9.34
C THR A 860 24.56 22.38 10.34
N HIS A 861 24.63 22.03 11.63
CA HIS A 861 23.83 22.68 12.65
C HIS A 861 24.49 22.63 14.03
N THR A 862 24.04 23.48 14.96
CA THR A 862 24.45 23.44 16.38
C THR A 862 23.83 22.23 17.11
N ASP A 863 24.19 21.99 18.37
CA ASP A 863 23.63 20.87 19.15
C ASP A 863 22.10 20.96 19.20
N LEU A 864 21.41 19.87 18.79
CA LEU A 864 19.94 19.79 18.76
C LEU A 864 19.29 19.94 20.14
N LYS A 865 20.08 19.84 21.23
CA LYS A 865 19.61 20.10 22.60
C LYS A 865 19.45 21.59 22.91
N GLN A 866 19.93 22.49 22.05
CA GLN A 866 19.75 23.92 22.23
C GLN A 866 18.29 24.33 21.99
N MET A 867 17.83 25.36 22.69
CA MET A 867 16.48 25.90 22.51
C MET A 867 16.25 26.50 21.11
N VAL A 868 17.32 27.06 20.53
CA VAL A 868 17.37 27.50 19.14
C VAL A 868 18.56 26.79 18.48
N VAL A 869 18.26 25.98 17.47
CA VAL A 869 19.25 25.29 16.65
C VAL A 869 19.55 26.17 15.44
N ALA A 870 20.79 26.65 15.33
CA ALA A 870 21.23 27.36 14.14
C ALA A 870 21.72 26.34 13.12
N ALA A 871 21.17 26.39 11.91
CA ALA A 871 21.49 25.52 10.80
C ALA A 871 22.05 26.32 9.63
N ALA A 872 23.03 25.74 8.93
CA ALA A 872 23.59 26.27 7.70
C ALA A 872 23.63 25.19 6.63
N PHE A 873 23.09 25.51 5.45
CA PHE A 873 23.10 24.63 4.28
C PHE A 873 23.92 25.28 3.16
N ASN A 874 24.90 24.56 2.65
CA ASN A 874 25.78 25.03 1.57
C ASN A 874 25.62 24.13 0.34
N ALA A 875 25.29 24.71 -0.80
CA ALA A 875 25.11 23.99 -2.05
C ALA A 875 25.74 24.74 -3.24
N SER A 876 26.11 23.97 -4.26
CA SER A 876 26.44 24.56 -5.56
C SER A 876 25.18 25.06 -6.25
N CYS A 877 25.35 25.95 -7.22
CA CYS A 877 24.26 26.43 -8.06
C CYS A 877 23.65 25.35 -8.98
N CYS A 878 24.19 24.13 -8.98
CA CYS A 878 23.54 22.99 -9.63
C CYS A 878 22.32 22.48 -8.84
N SER A 879 22.16 22.93 -7.59
CA SER A 879 20.98 22.66 -6.78
C SER A 879 20.44 23.97 -6.23
N LEU A 880 19.31 24.43 -6.80
CA LEU A 880 18.78 25.77 -6.51
C LEU A 880 17.83 25.80 -5.32
N THR A 881 17.33 24.66 -4.87
CA THR A 881 16.28 24.56 -3.86
C THR A 881 16.74 23.67 -2.72
N VAL A 882 16.47 24.10 -1.49
CA VAL A 882 16.61 23.29 -0.28
C VAL A 882 15.32 23.32 0.53
N GLU A 883 14.91 22.16 1.01
CA GLU A 883 13.88 22.01 2.03
C GLU A 883 14.52 21.44 3.29
N LEU A 884 14.54 22.21 4.37
CA LEU A 884 14.96 21.71 5.68
C LEU A 884 13.74 21.19 6.44
N VAL A 885 13.93 20.08 7.15
CA VAL A 885 12.90 19.40 7.93
C VAL A 885 13.41 19.21 9.34
N ALA A 886 12.70 19.78 10.31
CA ALA A 886 12.90 19.52 11.73
C ALA A 886 11.78 18.66 12.27
N VAL A 887 12.16 17.68 13.10
CA VAL A 887 11.21 16.82 13.81
C VAL A 887 11.50 16.96 15.30
N ASP A 888 10.48 17.21 16.11
CA ASP A 888 10.60 17.23 17.58
C ASP A 888 10.60 15.81 18.18
N LYS A 889 10.66 15.69 19.51
CA LYS A 889 10.59 14.38 20.18
C LYS A 889 9.17 13.81 20.28
N ALA A 890 8.14 14.62 20.00
CA ALA A 890 6.75 14.18 19.85
C ALA A 890 6.41 13.72 18.43
N MET A 891 7.37 13.80 17.50
CA MET A 891 7.26 13.47 16.07
C MET A 891 6.42 14.48 15.26
N ASN A 892 6.24 15.71 15.74
CA ASN A 892 5.68 16.80 14.94
C ASN A 892 6.74 17.31 13.93
N VAL A 893 6.28 17.71 12.74
CA VAL A 893 7.15 18.05 11.61
C VAL A 893 7.04 19.52 11.26
N GLY A 894 8.17 20.22 11.32
CA GLY A 894 8.35 21.58 10.83
C GLY A 894 9.23 21.60 9.59
N THR A 895 8.90 22.44 8.61
CA THR A 895 9.70 22.61 7.38
C THR A 895 9.92 24.06 7.02
N CYS A 896 10.98 24.32 6.27
CA CYS A 896 11.23 25.58 5.58
C CYS A 896 11.87 25.31 4.23
N LEU A 897 11.29 25.90 3.18
CA LEU A 897 11.73 25.77 1.80
C LEU A 897 12.38 27.09 1.36
N TYR A 898 13.54 27.00 0.72
CA TYR A 898 14.18 28.14 0.08
C TYR A 898 14.66 27.76 -1.32
N THR A 899 14.42 28.65 -2.29
CA THR A 899 14.95 28.55 -3.65
C THR A 899 15.77 29.79 -3.96
N THR A 900 17.04 29.58 -4.31
CA THR A 900 17.95 30.66 -4.74
C THR A 900 17.60 31.15 -6.14
N LYS A 901 17.95 32.40 -6.45
CA LYS A 901 17.67 33.03 -7.74
C LYS A 901 18.77 32.70 -8.76
N VAL A 902 18.37 32.64 -10.04
CA VAL A 902 19.28 32.57 -11.19
C VAL A 902 19.44 33.98 -11.74
N THR A 903 20.66 34.42 -12.07
CA THR A 903 20.86 35.66 -12.84
C THR A 903 20.38 35.47 -14.26
N ASP A 904 19.18 35.93 -14.55
CA ASP A 904 18.72 36.21 -15.90
C ASP A 904 17.90 37.50 -15.81
N PHE A 905 18.38 38.53 -16.49
CA PHE A 905 17.79 39.87 -16.52
C PHE A 905 17.20 40.18 -17.89
N THR A 906 17.17 39.20 -18.81
CA THR A 906 16.74 39.40 -20.18
C THR A 906 15.29 38.99 -20.32
N PRO A 907 14.34 39.91 -20.53
CA PRO A 907 12.95 39.53 -20.75
C PRO A 907 12.77 38.77 -22.06
N PRO A 908 11.81 37.82 -22.10
CA PRO A 908 11.37 37.17 -23.33
C PRO A 908 11.14 38.17 -24.46
N GLN A 909 11.68 37.87 -25.63
CA GLN A 909 11.39 38.62 -26.85
C GLN A 909 10.19 37.99 -27.55
N CYS A 910 9.25 38.83 -27.98
CA CYS A 910 8.11 38.42 -28.79
C CYS A 910 8.12 39.16 -30.12
N GLU A 911 8.14 38.41 -31.21
CA GLU A 911 8.12 38.92 -32.59
C GLU A 911 6.85 38.45 -33.30
N VAL A 912 6.06 39.38 -33.82
CA VAL A 912 4.89 39.06 -34.64
C VAL A 912 5.36 38.59 -36.02
N VAL A 913 5.06 37.33 -36.36
CA VAL A 913 5.50 36.67 -37.60
C VAL A 913 4.56 36.97 -38.75
N SER A 914 3.25 36.85 -38.51
CA SER A 914 2.24 37.07 -39.54
C SER A 914 0.86 37.29 -38.92
N VAL A 915 -0.04 37.87 -39.73
CA VAL A 915 -1.45 38.02 -39.39
C VAL A 915 -2.27 37.59 -40.61
N SER A 916 -3.25 36.71 -40.39
CA SER A 916 -4.17 36.17 -41.39
C SER A 916 -5.59 36.22 -40.81
N ALA A 917 -6.67 36.67 -41.42
CA ALA A 917 -6.97 37.18 -42.75
C ALA A 917 -8.24 38.08 -42.66
N VAL A 918 -8.48 38.92 -43.68
CA VAL A 918 -9.74 39.59 -44.11
C VAL A 918 -10.36 40.73 -43.25
N ASP A 919 -10.62 41.83 -43.97
CA ASP A 919 -11.64 42.89 -43.83
C ASP A 919 -12.62 42.78 -42.65
N CYS A 920 -12.17 43.16 -41.45
CA CYS A 920 -13.10 43.38 -40.35
C CYS A 920 -14.14 44.45 -40.74
N PRO A 921 -15.44 44.14 -40.69
CA PRO A 921 -16.48 45.03 -41.18
C PRO A 921 -16.49 46.36 -40.43
N ALA A 922 -16.79 47.44 -41.15
CA ALA A 922 -16.94 48.78 -40.57
C ALA A 922 -18.01 48.82 -39.48
N ASP A 923 -19.08 48.03 -39.67
CA ASP A 923 -20.22 47.92 -38.76
C ASP A 923 -19.85 47.09 -37.51
N PRO A 924 -19.84 47.70 -36.31
CA PRO A 924 -19.63 46.98 -35.05
C PRO A 924 -20.61 45.83 -34.81
N ALA A 925 -21.83 45.88 -35.36
CA ALA A 925 -22.84 44.85 -35.14
C ALA A 925 -22.54 43.54 -35.88
N ALA A 926 -21.69 43.57 -36.91
CA ALA A 926 -21.29 42.41 -37.70
C ALA A 926 -19.93 41.82 -37.28
N CYS A 927 -19.36 42.25 -36.15
CA CYS A 927 -18.01 41.89 -35.74
C CYS A 927 -17.83 40.42 -35.33
N SER A 928 -18.92 39.73 -34.97
CA SER A 928 -18.90 38.36 -34.44
C SER A 928 -18.81 37.29 -35.53
N SER A 929 -19.07 37.64 -36.79
CA SER A 929 -19.03 36.71 -37.94
C SER A 929 -17.71 36.74 -38.72
N ALA A 930 -16.76 37.59 -38.34
CA ALA A 930 -15.44 37.72 -38.95
C ALA A 930 -14.33 37.50 -37.90
N PHE A 931 -13.23 36.86 -38.28
CA PHE A 931 -12.14 36.45 -37.39
C PHE A 931 -10.79 36.80 -37.97
N TRP A 932 -9.84 37.06 -37.09
CA TRP A 932 -8.44 37.29 -37.44
C TRP A 932 -7.54 36.46 -36.53
N GLN A 933 -6.39 36.10 -37.06
CA GLN A 933 -5.40 35.25 -36.41
C GLN A 933 -4.03 35.92 -36.47
N LEU A 934 -3.41 36.06 -35.30
CA LEU A 934 -2.03 36.49 -35.11
C LEU A 934 -1.14 35.25 -34.96
N SER A 935 0.02 35.25 -35.62
CA SER A 935 1.11 34.31 -35.35
C SER A 935 2.32 35.09 -34.83
N ALA A 936 2.88 34.65 -33.70
CA ALA A 936 4.04 35.28 -33.06
C ALA A 936 5.07 34.21 -32.65
N ASN A 937 6.34 34.57 -32.68
CA ASN A 937 7.44 33.75 -32.18
C ASN A 937 7.97 34.39 -30.90
N LEU A 938 8.16 33.56 -29.87
CA LEU A 938 8.70 33.98 -28.60
C LEU A 938 9.99 33.23 -28.31
N THR A 939 11.00 33.95 -27.82
CA THR A 939 12.28 33.36 -27.42
C THR A 939 12.86 34.13 -26.25
N ASP A 940 13.55 33.42 -25.38
CA ASP A 940 14.30 34.03 -24.28
C ASP A 940 15.77 34.32 -24.66
N GLY A 941 16.10 34.17 -25.95
CA GLY A 941 17.47 34.28 -26.44
C GLY A 941 18.33 33.08 -26.07
N VAL A 942 19.60 33.11 -26.51
CA VAL A 942 20.54 31.99 -26.36
C VAL A 942 21.01 31.80 -24.92
N ASN A 943 20.93 32.86 -24.11
CA ASN A 943 21.39 32.89 -22.72
C ASN A 943 20.25 33.03 -21.70
N GLY A 944 18.99 33.02 -22.15
CA GLY A 944 17.82 33.10 -21.27
C GLY A 944 17.49 31.75 -20.62
N THR A 945 16.73 31.81 -19.54
CA THR A 945 16.27 30.64 -18.77
C THR A 945 15.15 29.84 -19.46
N GLY A 946 14.61 30.38 -20.56
CA GLY A 946 13.55 29.81 -21.39
C GLY A 946 12.15 30.23 -20.92
N ILE A 947 11.15 30.11 -21.79
CA ILE A 947 9.78 30.54 -21.49
C ILE A 947 9.13 29.62 -20.46
N ALA A 948 8.67 30.18 -19.34
CA ALA A 948 7.96 29.47 -18.28
C ALA A 948 6.44 29.51 -18.48
N SER A 949 5.89 30.63 -18.92
CA SER A 949 4.47 30.77 -19.21
C SER A 949 4.21 31.76 -20.35
N LEU A 950 3.08 31.58 -21.02
CA LEU A 950 2.60 32.47 -22.07
C LEU A 950 1.09 32.67 -21.90
N THR A 951 0.66 33.92 -21.76
CA THR A 951 -0.74 34.30 -21.58
C THR A 951 -1.11 35.49 -22.47
N HIS A 952 -2.40 35.85 -22.52
CA HIS A 952 -2.85 37.09 -23.13
C HIS A 952 -3.50 37.96 -22.05
N LEU A 953 -3.04 39.21 -21.92
CA LEU A 953 -3.51 40.17 -20.92
C LEU A 953 -4.72 40.96 -21.39
N GLN A 954 -4.84 41.15 -22.71
CA GLN A 954 -5.90 41.92 -23.35
C GLN A 954 -6.40 41.21 -24.59
N GLY A 955 -7.72 41.30 -24.80
CA GLY A 955 -8.41 40.76 -25.97
C GLY A 955 -9.12 39.43 -25.69
N VAL A 956 -10.33 39.26 -26.23
CA VAL A 956 -11.10 38.00 -26.09
C VAL A 956 -10.84 37.13 -27.32
N GLY A 957 -10.20 35.98 -27.12
CA GLY A 957 -9.82 35.04 -28.17
C GLY A 957 -9.21 33.75 -27.62
N SER A 958 -8.77 32.86 -28.50
CA SER A 958 -8.11 31.60 -28.17
C SER A 958 -6.61 31.70 -28.46
N LEU A 959 -5.78 31.46 -27.44
CA LEU A 959 -4.32 31.40 -27.55
C LEU A 959 -3.86 29.95 -27.58
N THR A 960 -3.03 29.60 -28.56
CA THR A 960 -2.40 28.29 -28.70
C THR A 960 -0.90 28.47 -28.91
N HIS A 961 -0.07 27.53 -28.44
CA HIS A 961 1.38 27.60 -28.63
C HIS A 961 2.01 26.21 -28.68
N THR A 962 3.24 26.16 -29.20
CA THR A 962 4.14 24.99 -29.18
C THR A 962 4.69 24.74 -27.77
N ASP A 963 5.35 23.60 -27.54
CA ASP A 963 5.87 23.23 -26.21
C ASP A 963 6.83 24.31 -25.66
N LEU A 964 6.54 24.82 -24.45
CA LEU A 964 7.32 25.86 -23.79
C LEU A 964 8.74 25.41 -23.43
N LYS A 965 9.04 24.11 -23.50
CA LYS A 965 10.40 23.56 -23.35
C LYS A 965 11.31 23.84 -24.55
N GLN A 966 10.77 24.31 -25.66
CA GLN A 966 11.55 24.67 -26.84
C GLN A 966 12.22 26.03 -26.66
N THR A 967 13.40 26.21 -27.27
CA THR A 967 14.13 27.49 -27.27
C THR A 967 13.42 28.60 -28.05
N PHE A 968 12.48 28.21 -28.93
CA PHE A 968 11.57 29.09 -29.65
C PHE A 968 10.15 28.56 -29.50
N VAL A 969 9.24 29.40 -29.03
CA VAL A 969 7.82 29.09 -28.87
C VAL A 969 7.05 29.83 -29.95
N ALA A 970 6.53 29.08 -30.93
CA ALA A 970 5.53 29.60 -31.85
C ALA A 970 4.16 29.65 -31.17
N ALA A 971 3.51 30.81 -31.23
CA ALA A 971 2.20 31.08 -30.66
C ALA A 971 1.23 31.59 -31.73
N ALA A 972 -0.04 31.22 -31.61
CA ALA A 972 -1.12 31.67 -32.46
C ALA A 972 -2.31 32.13 -31.60
N PHE A 973 -2.80 33.34 -31.86
CA PHE A 973 -3.97 33.91 -31.20
C PHE A 973 -5.08 34.15 -32.22
N ASN A 974 -6.27 33.58 -31.98
CA ASN A 974 -7.42 33.68 -32.86
C ASN A 974 -8.58 34.39 -32.16
N ALA A 975 -9.09 35.47 -32.76
CA ALA A 975 -10.15 36.29 -32.17
C ALA A 975 -11.15 36.77 -33.23
N SER A 976 -12.39 37.04 -32.81
CA SER A 976 -13.36 37.72 -33.67
C SER A 976 -13.00 39.19 -33.84
N CYS A 977 -13.50 39.84 -34.89
CA CYS A 977 -13.34 41.28 -35.14
C CYS A 977 -14.02 42.16 -34.07
N CYS A 978 -14.70 41.58 -33.08
CA CYS A 978 -15.18 42.31 -31.90
C CYS A 978 -14.02 42.68 -30.96
N THR A 979 -12.94 41.89 -31.00
CA THR A 979 -11.68 42.15 -30.31
C THR A 979 -10.67 42.64 -31.35
N LEU A 980 -10.29 43.92 -31.29
CA LEU A 980 -9.36 44.51 -32.26
C LEU A 980 -7.92 44.58 -31.77
N THR A 981 -7.65 44.20 -30.52
CA THR A 981 -6.32 44.31 -29.90
C THR A 981 -6.07 43.10 -29.04
N VAL A 982 -4.86 42.56 -29.15
CA VAL A 982 -4.33 41.54 -28.24
C VAL A 982 -3.00 42.02 -27.66
N GLU A 983 -2.77 41.71 -26.39
CA GLU A 983 -1.46 41.83 -25.76
C GLU A 983 -1.07 40.47 -25.21
N LEU A 984 0.00 39.89 -25.75
CA LEU A 984 0.57 38.63 -25.27
C LEU A 984 1.65 38.94 -24.24
N GLU A 985 1.67 38.17 -23.16
CA GLU A 985 2.66 38.24 -22.09
C GLU A 985 3.37 36.90 -21.97
N ALA A 986 4.70 36.91 -22.09
CA ALA A 986 5.56 35.78 -21.84
C ALA A 986 6.41 36.03 -20.59
N VAL A 987 6.49 35.02 -19.73
CA VAL A 987 7.31 35.03 -18.53
C VAL A 987 8.39 33.96 -18.69
N ASP A 988 9.65 34.32 -18.54
CA ASP A 988 10.75 33.33 -18.50
C ASP A 988 10.80 32.60 -17.15
N LYS A 989 11.73 31.65 -17.00
CA LYS A 989 11.90 30.92 -15.73
C LYS A 989 12.59 31.76 -14.65
N ALA A 990 13.19 32.90 -14.99
CA ALA A 990 13.72 33.90 -14.08
C ALA A 990 12.68 34.94 -13.61
N ARG A 991 11.46 34.86 -14.15
CA ARG A 991 10.32 35.77 -13.95
C ARG A 991 10.48 37.16 -14.58
N ASN A 992 11.32 37.32 -15.60
CA ASN A 992 11.26 38.51 -16.43
C ASN A 992 10.04 38.41 -17.36
N VAL A 993 9.43 39.56 -17.63
CA VAL A 993 8.17 39.66 -18.38
C VAL A 993 8.44 40.37 -19.70
N GLY A 994 8.17 39.68 -20.81
CA GLY A 994 8.16 40.24 -22.15
C GLY A 994 6.73 40.35 -22.66
N THR A 995 6.35 41.50 -23.24
CA THR A 995 5.04 41.67 -23.85
C THR A 995 5.14 42.09 -25.31
N CYS A 996 4.15 41.67 -26.10
CA CYS A 996 3.94 42.18 -27.45
C CYS A 996 2.46 42.47 -27.66
N ARG A 997 2.19 43.72 -28.05
CA ARG A 997 0.84 44.20 -28.33
C ARG A 997 0.64 44.34 -29.82
N PHE A 998 -0.50 43.85 -30.30
CA PHE A 998 -0.90 43.96 -31.69
C PHE A 998 -2.35 44.42 -31.82
N SER A 999 -2.61 45.31 -32.77
CA SER A 999 -3.95 45.86 -33.03
C SER A 999 -4.27 45.83 -34.53
N ILE A 1000 -5.52 45.48 -34.86
CA ILE A 1000 -6.06 45.54 -36.22
C ILE A 1000 -7.08 46.68 -36.35
N GLY A 1001 -7.22 47.24 -37.56
CA GLY A 1001 -8.22 48.26 -37.89
C GLY A 1001 -9.50 47.67 -38.50
N ARG A 1002 -10.62 48.40 -38.43
CA ARG A 1002 -11.83 48.11 -39.23
C ARG A 1002 -11.76 48.85 -40.55
N ASN A 1003 -12.14 48.21 -41.66
CA ASN A 1003 -12.11 48.87 -42.97
C ASN A 1003 -13.16 49.98 -43.04
N ALA A 1004 -12.72 51.22 -43.30
CA ALA A 1004 -13.64 52.31 -43.66
C ALA A 1004 -14.10 52.09 -45.12
N GLY A 1005 -15.38 51.76 -45.31
CA GLY A 1005 -16.00 51.78 -46.64
C GLY A 1005 -15.95 53.19 -47.27
N PRO A 1006 -16.10 53.32 -48.60
CA PRO A 1006 -15.96 54.61 -49.29
C PRO A 1006 -17.05 55.61 -48.86
N PRO A 1007 -16.77 56.92 -48.87
CA PRO A 1007 -17.64 57.94 -48.28
C PRO A 1007 -18.93 58.12 -49.08
N SER A 1008 -20.08 58.02 -48.42
CA SER A 1008 -21.38 58.38 -48.98
C SER A 1008 -21.61 59.90 -48.89
N LEU A 1009 -21.80 60.54 -50.04
CA LEU A 1009 -22.22 61.93 -50.18
C LEU A 1009 -23.68 62.08 -49.73
N ALA A 1010 -23.91 62.86 -48.67
CA ALA A 1010 -25.24 63.34 -48.30
C ALA A 1010 -25.37 64.82 -48.68
N LEU A 1011 -26.11 65.09 -49.76
CA LEU A 1011 -26.62 66.43 -50.08
C LEU A 1011 -27.73 66.78 -49.09
N SER A 1012 -27.60 67.94 -48.47
CA SER A 1012 -28.67 68.68 -47.80
C SER A 1012 -29.76 69.12 -48.78
N ILE A 1013 -31.02 69.14 -48.34
CA ILE A 1013 -31.98 70.27 -48.47
C ILE A 1013 -33.26 69.92 -47.68
N PRO A 1014 -33.83 70.86 -46.89
CA PRO A 1014 -35.04 70.61 -46.11
C PRO A 1014 -36.32 70.98 -46.89
N LEU A 1015 -37.42 70.26 -46.61
CA LEU A 1015 -38.80 70.73 -46.37
C LEU A 1015 -39.87 69.74 -46.89
N LEU A 1016 -40.89 69.57 -46.04
CA LEU A 1016 -42.25 69.07 -46.26
C LEU A 1016 -42.41 67.55 -46.50
N VAL A 1017 -42.92 66.79 -45.50
CA VAL A 1017 -44.34 66.59 -45.13
C VAL A 1017 -44.94 65.33 -45.80
N CYS A 1018 -45.52 64.46 -44.95
CA CYS A 1018 -46.51 63.40 -45.25
C CYS A 1018 -45.99 62.20 -46.07
N LEU A 1019 -46.45 60.95 -45.94
CA LEU A 1019 -47.62 60.34 -45.28
C LEU A 1019 -47.40 58.79 -45.30
N LEU A 1020 -47.73 58.14 -44.18
CA LEU A 1020 -48.32 56.80 -43.99
C LEU A 1020 -47.97 55.55 -44.87
N VAL A 1021 -47.45 54.52 -44.18
CA VAL A 1021 -48.09 53.20 -43.86
C VAL A 1021 -48.15 52.02 -44.86
N SER A 1022 -47.81 50.86 -44.27
CA SER A 1022 -48.18 49.45 -44.51
C SER A 1022 -47.59 48.75 -45.74
N ALA A 1023 -46.67 47.78 -45.60
CA ALA A 1023 -46.71 46.47 -44.92
C ALA A 1023 -47.10 45.34 -45.90
N LEU A 1024 -46.32 44.24 -45.89
CA LEU A 1024 -46.72 42.89 -45.49
C LEU A 1024 -45.97 41.75 -46.21
N PHE A 1025 -45.63 40.74 -45.40
CA PHE A 1025 -45.62 39.28 -45.66
C PHE A 1025 -44.70 38.72 -46.77
N THR A 1026 -44.07 37.54 -46.70
CA THR A 1026 -43.61 36.56 -45.68
C THR A 1026 -42.97 35.43 -46.51
N THR A 1027 -42.07 34.64 -45.89
CA THR A 1027 -41.82 33.20 -46.14
C THR A 1027 -41.31 32.76 -47.55
N SER A 1028 -40.56 31.68 -47.77
CA SER A 1028 -39.79 30.74 -46.95
C SER A 1028 -39.22 29.68 -47.92
N LEU A 1029 -38.15 29.01 -47.45
CA LEU A 1029 -37.84 27.58 -47.65
C LEU A 1029 -37.08 27.09 -48.92
N ARG A 1030 -36.03 26.34 -48.56
CA ARG A 1030 -35.55 25.03 -49.09
C ARG A 1030 -34.56 24.97 -50.25
N ASP A 1031 -33.34 24.60 -49.86
CA ASP A 1031 -32.52 23.44 -50.28
C ASP A 1031 -32.44 23.10 -51.76
N LEU A 1032 -31.21 22.97 -52.28
CA LEU A 1032 -30.59 21.67 -52.58
C LEU A 1032 -29.21 21.85 -53.24
N LEU A 1033 -28.24 21.02 -52.80
CA LEU A 1033 -27.22 20.25 -53.58
C LEU A 1033 -26.54 20.95 -54.79
N ILE A 1034 -25.21 21.01 -54.88
CA ILE A 1034 -24.21 19.91 -54.97
C ILE A 1034 -22.87 20.40 -54.46
#